data_AF-A0A177D1U1-F1
#
_entry.id   AF-A0A177D1U1-F1
#
_cell.length_a   1.000
_cell.length_b   1.000
_cell.length_c   1.000
_cell.angle_alpha   90.00
_cell.angle_beta   90.00
_cell.angle_gamma   90.00
#
_symmetry.space_group_name_H-M   'P 1'
#
loop_
_entity.id
_entity.type
_entity.pdbx_description
1 polymer ?
#
loop_
_entity_poly.entity_id
_entity_poly.type
_entity_poly.pdbx_seq_one_letter_code
_entity_poly.pdbx_strand_id
1 'polypeptide(L)'
;MAATPTAAESSSEALQQKLQELGYLNPPKIAGEDCEYTVNSHVPNKKPFRGYWLEAAEHEETARFVELFSIHEDKLPNEEALVTVNTKEGDVDLNFSNIIAIAGDFYTNKEGYEAYFPISNAHGFGTLIHPESSKEPLARFESAVQSMLRDTDGYLKGVRELITSEHDALNAATKAGDNTATAYHEHMSYSHDHGHCHIPTDDEYTKMTQTGFTKASSVYAWIAYTNIDHFGDYAVMAYCVGHTSALQIARKARDEPSDEAKMKMLRTAYVHEAFAAHFLTDLFSSGHLRAPRRAFHNPNYVSMGWHAARDHAVWDFQCRYMHDDDSATGLLVRNELGDQWIEYGDKQFMEPQASVNRARCMYCLKESTAEVFRVGYKGDKQIENWEKNKSWFKAMQLMPQPMTAIEPQDWKNSGWSGYDKHNPAPLWMALHDNVTESQCTVRKDLSDHSNYGARKTQSPGDVDYGNTIKAADFVVNGQFPMQISIDGLLSGGFIQIQDLDGSTSEGCCINFWTPAEVKFADKTQSTFTIRNRLIDQDIAPSREVLHWMRSGGRTGIIGFTYAAMADGSGNIEMTQTEYSSEPGPNGFSDGTYATFSPKHSWAVRASMARHATILSSVPANFMLNLTRFVTGNFIAGGEIVAVSQSENQVLVGVLSDNLVQRTLSLPKAPYGFVKPFQGAGASRQSILLARAGPKEDSEWVNLAKIDFDDAGNANLVTADFDLELEAEQDASVLVGDVMGWGHDQAVVVKPTPDDRTTVAIYGQQSGSPDIVCVGLHQCDPTVSSELVGPLLTALVPSLPSSPKPVGQDLLQIARRKNGKQQFIAFHTHVASGDQNDPLCNCAVSEVEDALASRSPQHFFSIKWMPVRVLEQARAVLEVFSWYGVLGVRVFACSHTEDGSVGEWTLHGQFPHLGQTSIGAGLGCYGDWGHGFVTWAEENEWTDANTFRPVEKDDLKSGWWGMVWEDCDRQSVRGWDVERRPLR
;
A
#
# COMPACT_ATOMS: atom_id res chain seq x y z
N MET A 1 -47.02 -18.96 31.68
CA MET A 1 -47.77 -17.80 32.23
C MET A 1 -46.76 -16.88 32.89
N ALA A 2 -46.94 -15.59 32.64
CA ALA A 2 -45.93 -14.52 32.61
C ALA A 2 -45.22 -14.19 33.94
N ALA A 3 -43.97 -13.73 33.84
CA ALA A 3 -43.55 -12.42 34.35
C ALA A 3 -42.21 -12.00 33.69
N THR A 4 -42.19 -10.76 33.23
CA THR A 4 -41.19 -9.99 32.48
C THR A 4 -39.90 -9.71 33.26
N PRO A 5 -38.71 -9.57 32.62
CA PRO A 5 -37.59 -8.86 33.20
C PRO A 5 -37.62 -7.38 32.80
N THR A 6 -37.63 -6.50 33.80
CA THR A 6 -37.51 -5.05 33.69
C THR A 6 -36.04 -4.63 33.53
N ALA A 7 -35.82 -3.71 32.59
CA ALA A 7 -34.75 -2.73 32.43
C ALA A 7 -33.45 -2.93 33.25
N ALA A 8 -32.36 -3.24 32.54
CA ALA A 8 -31.01 -2.94 32.98
C ALA A 8 -30.73 -1.46 32.68
N GLU A 9 -30.55 -0.65 33.73
CA GLU A 9 -29.92 0.65 33.61
C GLU A 9 -28.42 0.45 33.34
N SER A 10 -28.04 0.75 32.10
CA SER A 10 -26.67 1.03 31.71
C SER A 10 -26.22 2.35 32.32
N SER A 11 -25.20 2.35 33.16
CA SER A 11 -24.38 3.54 33.38
C SER A 11 -22.94 3.20 32.98
N SER A 12 -22.40 3.99 32.05
CA SER A 12 -21.03 3.88 31.55
C SER A 12 -20.00 3.95 32.68
N GLU A 13 -20.36 4.53 33.82
CA GLU A 13 -19.52 4.65 35.02
C GLU A 13 -19.08 3.29 35.59
N ALA A 14 -19.96 2.26 35.59
CA ALA A 14 -19.60 0.95 36.13
C ALA A 14 -18.59 0.20 35.23
N LEU A 15 -18.65 0.45 33.91
CA LEU A 15 -17.68 -0.06 32.96
C LEU A 15 -16.34 0.70 33.07
N GLN A 16 -16.42 2.03 33.21
CA GLN A 16 -15.25 2.90 33.35
C GLN A 16 -14.48 2.62 34.64
N GLN A 17 -15.18 2.43 35.76
CA GLN A 17 -14.58 2.11 37.06
C GLN A 17 -13.90 0.73 37.05
N LYS A 18 -14.49 -0.24 36.34
CA LYS A 18 -13.91 -1.58 36.16
C LYS A 18 -12.69 -1.56 35.23
N LEU A 19 -12.69 -0.70 34.20
CA LEU A 19 -11.52 -0.47 33.32
C LEU A 19 -10.38 0.25 34.07
N GLN A 20 -10.71 1.11 35.04
CA GLN A 20 -9.75 1.83 35.88
C GLN A 20 -9.12 0.92 36.95
N GLU A 21 -9.91 0.04 37.59
CA GLU A 21 -9.41 -0.97 38.55
C GLU A 21 -8.53 -2.05 37.88
N LEU A 22 -8.78 -2.36 36.60
CA LEU A 22 -7.98 -3.28 35.80
C LEU A 22 -6.72 -2.62 35.18
N GLY A 23 -6.52 -1.32 35.39
CA GLY A 23 -5.34 -0.59 34.92
C GLY A 23 -5.33 -0.26 33.41
N TYR A 24 -6.42 -0.49 32.68
CA TYR A 24 -6.51 -0.24 31.23
C TYR A 24 -6.68 1.25 30.86
N LEU A 25 -7.07 2.09 31.82
CA LEU A 25 -7.19 3.55 31.63
C LEU A 25 -5.97 4.32 32.15
N ASN A 26 -4.95 3.62 32.65
CA ASN A 26 -3.69 4.27 32.98
C ASN A 26 -2.78 4.16 31.74
N PRO A 27 -2.40 5.28 31.09
CA PRO A 27 -1.32 5.22 30.12
C PRO A 27 -0.08 4.62 30.79
N PRO A 28 0.77 3.88 30.04
CA PRO A 28 2.01 3.37 30.60
C PRO A 28 2.76 4.56 31.21
N LYS A 29 3.06 4.48 32.51
CA LYS A 29 3.96 5.44 33.16
C LYS A 29 5.33 5.27 32.52
N ILE A 30 5.61 6.08 31.50
CA ILE A 30 6.97 6.33 31.04
C ILE A 30 7.64 7.09 32.17
N ALA A 31 8.46 6.39 32.95
CA ALA A 31 9.29 7.01 33.95
C ALA A 31 10.43 7.75 33.25
N GLY A 32 10.40 9.08 33.31
CA GLY A 32 11.46 9.94 32.78
C GLY A 32 10.93 11.33 32.44
N GLU A 33 11.14 12.24 33.39
CA GLU A 33 10.97 13.71 33.42
C GLU A 33 10.82 14.48 32.09
N ASP A 34 9.89 15.46 32.11
CA ASP A 34 9.89 16.74 31.39
C ASP A 34 10.60 16.80 30.03
N CYS A 35 9.98 16.22 29.00
CA CYS A 35 10.28 16.56 27.61
C CYS A 35 9.11 17.35 27.02
N GLU A 36 9.26 18.66 26.89
CA GLU A 36 8.47 19.44 25.93
C GLU A 36 8.71 18.84 24.54
N TYR A 37 7.71 18.17 23.98
CA TYR A 37 7.78 17.67 22.60
C TYR A 37 7.66 18.86 21.65
N THR A 38 8.78 19.25 21.05
CA THR A 38 8.71 19.99 19.80
C THR A 38 8.45 18.96 18.70
N VAL A 39 7.22 18.88 18.22
CA VAL A 39 6.91 18.14 16.99
C VAL A 39 7.66 18.86 15.87
N ASN A 40 8.80 18.31 15.46
CA ASN A 40 9.49 18.78 14.26
C ASN A 40 8.63 18.39 13.06
N SER A 41 7.70 19.27 12.68
CA SER A 41 6.92 19.19 11.44
C SER A 41 7.77 19.42 10.18
N HIS A 42 9.08 19.63 10.33
CA HIS A 42 10.01 19.75 9.22
C HIS A 42 10.55 18.38 8.81
N VAL A 43 10.02 17.83 7.72
CA VAL A 43 10.73 16.81 6.95
C VAL A 43 11.96 17.48 6.32
N PRO A 44 13.19 17.11 6.69
CA PRO A 44 14.36 17.84 6.22
C PRO A 44 14.51 17.74 4.70
N ASN A 45 14.65 18.88 4.02
CA ASN A 45 15.12 18.97 2.64
C ASN A 45 16.61 18.59 2.58
N LYS A 46 16.93 17.29 2.49
CA LYS A 46 18.32 16.79 2.48
C LYS A 46 18.81 16.45 1.08
N LYS A 47 20.15 16.50 0.94
CA LYS A 47 20.90 16.39 -0.32
C LYS A 47 20.81 14.98 -0.92
N PRO A 48 20.95 14.86 -2.25
CA PRO A 48 20.90 13.58 -2.94
C PRO A 48 22.02 12.61 -2.53
N PHE A 49 21.64 11.33 -2.56
CA PHE A 49 22.36 10.11 -2.23
C PHE A 49 23.78 10.00 -2.83
N ARG A 50 24.72 9.46 -2.03
CA ARG A 50 26.13 9.19 -2.43
C ARG A 50 26.74 7.94 -1.79
N GLY A 51 26.00 6.88 -1.52
CA GLY A 51 26.68 5.67 -1.06
C GLY A 51 25.84 4.41 -0.97
N TYR A 52 26.51 3.29 -1.15
CA TYR A 52 25.94 1.96 -1.27
C TYR A 52 26.10 1.22 0.06
N TRP A 53 25.03 0.60 0.57
CA TRP A 53 24.98 0.00 1.92
C TRP A 53 24.62 -1.48 1.87
N LEU A 54 24.96 -2.16 2.97
CA LEU A 54 24.60 -3.55 3.29
C LEU A 54 23.69 -3.54 4.52
N GLU A 55 22.73 -4.45 4.56
CA GLU A 55 21.64 -4.49 5.54
C GLU A 55 21.75 -5.68 6.51
N ALA A 56 22.98 -5.98 6.96
CA ALA A 56 23.26 -7.16 7.77
C ALA A 56 22.53 -7.16 9.13
N ALA A 57 22.19 -5.98 9.68
CA ALA A 57 21.43 -5.87 10.92
C ALA A 57 19.97 -6.37 10.79
N GLU A 58 19.37 -6.33 9.59
CA GLU A 58 18.02 -6.83 9.37
C GLU A 58 17.96 -8.35 9.55
N HIS A 59 18.98 -9.08 9.07
CA HIS A 59 19.11 -10.52 9.29
C HIS A 59 19.19 -10.89 10.78
N GLU A 60 19.97 -10.16 11.59
CA GLU A 60 20.06 -10.45 13.03
C GLU A 60 18.69 -10.37 13.72
N GLU A 61 17.88 -9.39 13.32
CA GLU A 61 16.56 -9.13 13.90
C GLU A 61 15.50 -10.14 13.45
N THR A 62 15.62 -10.75 12.26
CA THR A 62 14.73 -11.87 11.85
C THR A 62 14.77 -13.04 12.84
N ALA A 63 15.94 -13.28 13.45
CA ALA A 63 16.17 -14.41 14.34
C ALA A 63 15.71 -14.16 15.79
N ARG A 64 15.19 -12.96 16.11
CA ARG A 64 14.77 -12.55 17.47
C ARG A 64 13.78 -13.50 18.14
N PHE A 65 12.96 -14.23 17.38
CA PHE A 65 11.94 -15.16 17.92
C PHE A 65 12.15 -16.62 17.53
N VAL A 66 13.33 -16.95 17.03
CA VAL A 66 13.74 -18.34 16.83
C VAL A 66 13.65 -19.07 18.18
N GLU A 67 13.21 -20.33 18.14
CA GLU A 67 13.14 -21.18 19.32
C GLU A 67 14.03 -22.39 19.11
N LEU A 68 15.16 -22.40 19.81
CA LEU A 68 16.07 -23.53 19.85
C LEU A 68 15.81 -24.36 21.10
N PHE A 69 16.08 -25.66 21.03
CA PHE A 69 15.79 -26.60 22.10
C PHE A 69 17.04 -27.38 22.49
N SER A 70 17.19 -27.64 23.79
CA SER A 70 18.21 -28.52 24.33
C SER A 70 17.84 -29.99 24.05
N ILE A 71 18.80 -30.89 24.28
CA ILE A 71 18.57 -32.34 24.24
C ILE A 71 17.48 -32.81 25.23
N HIS A 72 17.21 -32.02 26.27
CA HIS A 72 16.18 -32.25 27.29
C HIS A 72 14.87 -31.51 27.00
N GLU A 73 14.72 -30.92 25.82
CA GLU A 73 13.52 -30.20 25.35
C GLU A 73 13.28 -28.85 26.05
N ASP A 74 14.26 -28.36 26.80
CA ASP A 74 14.24 -27.00 27.35
C ASP A 74 14.54 -25.98 26.23
N LYS A 75 13.82 -24.87 26.21
CA LYS A 75 14.11 -23.76 25.29
C LYS A 75 15.46 -23.12 25.67
N LEU A 76 16.35 -22.98 24.69
CA LEU A 76 17.60 -22.25 24.86
C LEU A 76 17.35 -20.74 24.81
N PRO A 77 18.07 -19.91 25.60
CA PRO A 77 18.07 -18.46 25.43
C PRO A 77 18.51 -18.05 24.03
N ASN A 78 17.84 -17.06 23.44
CA ASN A 78 18.14 -16.62 22.07
C ASN A 78 19.54 -16.00 21.92
N GLU A 79 20.07 -15.42 23.01
CA GLU A 79 21.41 -14.83 23.08
C GLU A 79 22.51 -15.87 23.37
N GLU A 80 22.15 -17.14 23.64
CA GLU A 80 23.12 -18.18 23.95
C GLU A 80 24.06 -18.42 22.77
N ALA A 81 25.37 -18.41 23.03
CA ALA A 81 26.38 -18.74 22.05
C ALA A 81 26.24 -20.21 21.60
N LEU A 82 26.06 -20.42 20.29
CA LEU A 82 26.06 -21.75 19.69
C LEU A 82 27.48 -22.26 19.49
N VAL A 83 28.41 -21.35 19.20
CA VAL A 83 29.82 -21.65 18.98
C VAL A 83 30.70 -20.45 19.34
N THR A 84 31.90 -20.74 19.85
CA THR A 84 33.00 -19.77 20.02
C THR A 84 34.03 -20.00 18.93
N VAL A 85 34.30 -19.00 18.11
CA VAL A 85 35.30 -19.04 17.03
C VAL A 85 36.58 -18.39 17.50
N ASN A 86 37.68 -19.14 17.48
CA ASN A 86 39.01 -18.61 17.82
C ASN A 86 39.56 -17.83 16.61
N THR A 87 39.54 -16.50 16.66
CA THR A 87 40.09 -15.64 15.60
C THR A 87 41.52 -15.21 15.92
N LYS A 88 42.20 -14.58 14.97
CA LYS A 88 43.53 -13.98 15.22
C LYS A 88 43.47 -12.79 16.19
N GLU A 89 42.31 -12.17 16.34
CA GLU A 89 42.09 -10.93 17.10
C GLU A 89 41.34 -11.17 18.43
N GLY A 90 41.10 -12.43 18.78
CA GLY A 90 40.42 -12.88 19.99
C GLY A 90 39.26 -13.84 19.71
N ASP A 91 38.72 -14.43 20.76
CA ASP A 91 37.59 -15.34 20.63
C ASP A 91 36.30 -14.54 20.34
N VAL A 92 35.48 -15.05 19.42
CA VAL A 92 34.19 -14.45 19.04
C VAL A 92 33.09 -15.47 19.28
N ASP A 93 32.19 -15.16 20.20
CA ASP A 93 30.98 -15.94 20.43
C ASP A 93 29.94 -15.60 19.37
N LEU A 94 29.34 -16.64 18.78
CA LEU A 94 28.31 -16.53 17.76
C LEU A 94 27.04 -17.24 18.23
N ASN A 95 25.96 -16.49 18.35
CA ASN A 95 24.61 -17.03 18.49
C ASN A 95 23.94 -17.21 17.10
N PHE A 96 22.68 -17.65 17.08
CA PHE A 96 21.94 -17.88 15.83
C PHE A 96 21.81 -16.60 14.99
N SER A 97 21.42 -15.48 15.60
CA SER A 97 21.29 -14.17 14.96
C SER A 97 22.60 -13.69 14.34
N ASN A 98 23.73 -13.90 15.01
CA ASN A 98 25.01 -13.44 14.49
C ASN A 98 25.46 -14.25 13.27
N ILE A 99 25.14 -15.55 13.23
CA ILE A 99 25.50 -16.42 12.11
C ILE A 99 24.69 -16.07 10.87
N ILE A 100 23.37 -15.84 11.01
CA ILE A 100 22.51 -15.49 9.87
C ILE A 100 22.94 -14.18 9.19
N ALA A 101 23.44 -13.21 9.96
CA ALA A 101 23.89 -11.91 9.42
C ALA A 101 25.28 -11.93 8.76
N ILE A 102 26.06 -12.99 8.92
CA ILE A 102 27.40 -13.10 8.30
C ILE A 102 27.50 -14.17 7.22
N ALA A 103 26.61 -15.16 7.27
CA ALA A 103 26.50 -16.19 6.24
C ALA A 103 26.14 -15.55 4.89
N GLY A 104 26.59 -16.12 3.78
CA GLY A 104 26.20 -15.69 2.43
C GLY A 104 26.82 -14.38 1.93
N ASP A 105 26.89 -13.34 2.77
CA ASP A 105 27.45 -12.02 2.45
C ASP A 105 28.96 -11.92 2.67
N PHE A 106 29.43 -12.51 3.77
CA PHE A 106 30.85 -12.50 4.14
C PHE A 106 31.46 -13.89 4.04
N TYR A 107 30.68 -14.95 4.26
CA TYR A 107 31.18 -16.32 4.19
C TYR A 107 30.46 -17.14 3.12
N THR A 108 31.24 -17.77 2.25
CA THR A 108 30.77 -18.71 1.24
C THR A 108 31.77 -19.85 1.03
N ASN A 109 31.51 -20.76 0.08
CA ASN A 109 32.40 -21.88 -0.24
C ASN A 109 33.75 -21.37 -0.77
N LYS A 110 34.82 -21.88 -0.17
CA LYS A 110 36.20 -21.55 -0.51
C LYS A 110 36.93 -22.79 -1.04
N GLU A 111 37.59 -22.64 -2.19
CA GLU A 111 38.33 -23.71 -2.88
C GLU A 111 39.74 -23.24 -3.26
N GLY A 112 40.54 -22.94 -2.24
CA GLY A 112 41.93 -22.51 -2.41
C GLY A 112 42.15 -21.06 -1.99
N TYR A 113 43.20 -20.44 -2.51
CA TYR A 113 43.53 -19.05 -2.23
C TYR A 113 42.70 -18.14 -3.15
N GLU A 114 41.88 -17.27 -2.55
CA GLU A 114 41.03 -16.29 -3.25
C GLU A 114 40.06 -16.89 -4.31
N ALA A 115 39.67 -18.14 -4.14
CA ALA A 115 38.71 -18.82 -5.01
C ALA A 115 37.43 -19.14 -4.25
N TYR A 116 36.41 -18.30 -4.46
CA TYR A 116 35.08 -18.45 -3.86
C TYR A 116 34.07 -18.82 -4.92
N PHE A 117 33.16 -19.73 -4.57
CA PHE A 117 32.14 -20.24 -5.47
C PHE A 117 30.79 -20.25 -4.78
N PRO A 118 29.70 -20.01 -5.50
CA PRO A 118 28.37 -20.19 -4.93
C PRO A 118 28.10 -21.67 -4.59
N ILE A 119 27.28 -21.89 -3.57
CA ILE A 119 26.70 -23.16 -3.16
C ILE A 119 25.91 -23.78 -4.31
N SER A 120 25.18 -23.00 -5.10
CA SER A 120 24.47 -23.51 -6.29
C SER A 120 25.41 -23.99 -7.40
N ASN A 121 26.62 -23.42 -7.48
CA ASN A 121 27.57 -23.60 -8.58
C ASN A 121 26.96 -23.23 -9.94
N ALA A 122 26.23 -22.11 -9.99
CA ALA A 122 25.73 -21.60 -11.25
C ALA A 122 26.89 -21.29 -12.21
N HIS A 123 26.82 -21.83 -13.43
CA HIS A 123 27.84 -21.63 -14.45
C HIS A 123 28.09 -20.13 -14.70
N GLY A 124 29.36 -19.73 -14.68
CA GLY A 124 29.80 -18.35 -14.94
C GLY A 124 30.06 -17.52 -13.69
N PHE A 125 29.63 -17.99 -12.51
CA PHE A 125 29.84 -17.34 -11.21
C PHE A 125 31.10 -17.84 -10.48
N GLY A 126 32.06 -18.39 -11.22
CA GLY A 126 33.36 -18.86 -10.70
C GLY A 126 34.50 -17.88 -10.98
N THR A 127 35.73 -18.38 -10.92
CA THR A 127 36.93 -17.61 -11.29
C THR A 127 37.17 -17.68 -12.81
N LEU A 128 37.98 -16.76 -13.35
CA LEU A 128 38.40 -16.78 -14.77
C LEU A 128 39.08 -18.10 -15.21
N ILE A 129 39.72 -18.81 -14.28
CA ILE A 129 40.50 -20.03 -14.57
C ILE A 129 39.69 -21.30 -14.22
N HIS A 130 38.81 -21.19 -13.23
CA HIS A 130 37.90 -22.25 -12.78
C HIS A 130 36.48 -21.67 -12.76
N PRO A 131 35.69 -21.84 -13.84
CA PRO A 131 34.34 -21.27 -13.93
C PRO A 131 33.31 -21.99 -13.06
N GLU A 132 33.64 -23.18 -12.55
CA GLU A 132 32.81 -24.01 -11.70
C GLU A 132 33.65 -24.69 -10.62
N SER A 133 33.01 -24.99 -9.49
CA SER A 133 33.52 -25.80 -8.38
C SER A 133 33.56 -27.29 -8.74
N SER A 134 34.52 -28.00 -8.15
CA SER A 134 34.62 -29.47 -8.25
C SER A 134 33.86 -30.24 -7.17
N LYS A 135 33.36 -29.55 -6.14
CA LYS A 135 32.62 -30.14 -5.02
C LYS A 135 31.14 -30.28 -5.39
N GLU A 136 30.43 -31.20 -4.74
CA GLU A 136 28.96 -31.28 -4.79
C GLU A 136 28.31 -30.18 -3.92
N PRO A 137 27.01 -29.82 -4.12
CA PRO A 137 26.35 -28.73 -3.39
C PRO A 137 26.49 -28.79 -1.87
N LEU A 138 26.27 -29.97 -1.28
CA LEU A 138 26.38 -30.16 0.17
C LEU A 138 27.81 -29.91 0.68
N ALA A 139 28.82 -30.40 -0.05
CA ALA A 139 30.22 -30.18 0.31
C ALA A 139 30.64 -28.70 0.16
N ARG A 140 30.04 -27.95 -0.76
CA ARG A 140 30.23 -26.49 -0.86
C ARG A 140 29.63 -25.78 0.34
N PHE A 141 28.38 -26.09 0.68
CA PHE A 141 27.73 -25.52 1.86
C PHE A 141 28.53 -25.80 3.15
N GLU A 142 28.92 -27.05 3.38
CA GLU A 142 29.74 -27.42 4.55
C GLU A 142 31.08 -26.68 4.55
N SER A 143 31.69 -26.47 3.37
CA SER A 143 32.91 -25.68 3.26
C SER A 143 32.70 -24.20 3.60
N ALA A 144 31.53 -23.63 3.33
CA ALA A 144 31.17 -22.26 3.69
C ALA A 144 30.99 -22.12 5.21
N VAL A 145 30.31 -23.07 5.85
CA VAL A 145 30.21 -23.09 7.32
C VAL A 145 31.60 -23.24 7.95
N GLN A 146 32.45 -24.09 7.39
CA GLN A 146 33.81 -24.29 7.91
C GLN A 146 34.75 -23.09 7.70
N SER A 147 34.55 -22.26 6.67
CA SER A 147 35.36 -21.04 6.49
C SER A 147 35.05 -20.02 7.59
N MET A 148 33.77 -19.87 7.94
CA MET A 148 33.32 -19.06 9.08
C MET A 148 33.83 -19.60 10.42
N LEU A 149 33.62 -20.89 10.70
CA LEU A 149 33.98 -21.51 11.98
C LEU A 149 35.48 -21.50 12.28
N ARG A 150 36.32 -21.32 11.25
CA ARG A 150 37.77 -21.25 11.38
C ARG A 150 38.31 -19.84 11.15
N ASP A 151 37.43 -18.87 10.89
CA ASP A 151 37.78 -17.51 10.46
C ASP A 151 38.93 -17.54 9.44
N THR A 152 38.75 -18.32 8.36
CA THR A 152 39.85 -18.61 7.43
C THR A 152 40.43 -17.38 6.76
N ASP A 153 39.65 -16.30 6.76
CA ASP A 153 39.95 -15.03 6.10
C ASP A 153 40.37 -13.94 7.09
N GLY A 154 40.09 -14.11 8.38
CA GLY A 154 40.68 -13.33 9.46
C GLY A 154 39.97 -12.02 9.78
N TYR A 155 38.75 -11.82 9.32
CA TYR A 155 37.99 -10.57 9.47
C TYR A 155 36.72 -10.71 10.31
N LEU A 156 36.41 -11.91 10.84
CA LEU A 156 35.15 -12.17 11.55
C LEU A 156 34.85 -11.12 12.63
N LYS A 157 35.84 -10.82 13.47
CA LYS A 157 35.67 -9.89 14.59
C LYS A 157 35.34 -8.48 14.10
N GLY A 158 36.11 -7.95 13.16
CA GLY A 158 35.89 -6.62 12.62
C GLY A 158 34.57 -6.48 11.86
N VAL A 159 34.13 -7.51 11.12
CA VAL A 159 32.80 -7.53 10.49
C VAL A 159 31.70 -7.52 11.55
N ARG A 160 31.83 -8.30 12.63
CA ARG A 160 30.87 -8.30 13.75
C ARG A 160 30.75 -6.93 14.43
N GLU A 161 31.87 -6.22 14.60
CA GLU A 161 31.88 -4.87 15.16
C GLU A 161 31.15 -3.86 14.24
N LEU A 162 31.30 -3.97 12.91
CA LEU A 162 30.55 -3.14 11.96
C LEU A 162 29.05 -3.40 12.01
N ILE A 163 28.62 -4.68 11.99
CA ILE A 163 27.19 -5.04 12.09
C ILE A 163 26.58 -4.54 13.40
N THR A 164 27.35 -4.60 14.51
CA THR A 164 26.90 -4.05 15.80
C THR A 164 26.70 -2.53 15.73
N SER A 165 27.62 -1.80 15.09
CA SER A 165 27.50 -0.35 14.86
C SER A 165 26.26 -0.01 14.02
N GLU A 166 25.96 -0.82 13.00
CA GLU A 166 24.75 -0.70 12.19
C GLU A 166 23.50 -0.84 13.06
N HIS A 167 23.43 -1.89 13.87
CA HIS A 167 22.31 -2.16 14.76
C HIS A 167 22.07 -1.01 15.76
N ASP A 168 23.14 -0.50 16.37
CA ASP A 168 23.07 0.63 17.31
C ASP A 168 22.58 1.92 16.62
N ALA A 169 23.00 2.16 15.39
CA ALA A 169 22.55 3.32 14.60
C ALA A 169 21.05 3.24 14.26
N LEU A 170 20.54 2.06 13.87
CA LEU A 170 19.10 1.87 13.58
C LEU A 170 18.25 1.97 14.85
N ASN A 171 18.74 1.46 15.97
CA ASN A 171 18.09 1.64 17.27
C ASN A 171 18.04 3.10 17.69
N ALA A 172 19.11 3.87 17.43
CA ALA A 172 19.13 5.30 17.69
C ALA A 172 18.14 6.06 16.80
N ALA A 173 18.08 5.73 15.49
CA ALA A 173 17.11 6.29 14.55
C ALA A 173 15.67 6.07 15.03
N THR A 174 15.34 4.82 15.35
CA THR A 174 14.00 4.44 15.84
C THR A 174 13.64 5.20 17.12
N LYS A 175 14.58 5.34 18.07
CA LYS A 175 14.37 6.11 19.31
C LYS A 175 14.18 7.61 19.05
N ALA A 176 14.80 8.15 18.01
CA ALA A 176 14.65 9.54 17.59
C ALA A 176 13.34 9.81 16.83
N GLY A 177 12.56 8.77 16.51
CA GLY A 177 11.35 8.87 15.71
C GLY A 177 11.62 8.93 14.20
N ASP A 178 12.87 8.71 13.78
CA ASP A 178 13.22 8.55 12.37
C ASP A 178 12.86 7.13 11.91
N ASN A 179 12.59 6.99 10.62
CA ASN A 179 12.43 5.66 10.03
C ASN A 179 13.79 5.11 9.57
N THR A 180 13.93 3.80 9.71
CA THR A 180 15.17 3.04 9.45
C THR A 180 15.57 3.07 7.98
N ALA A 181 14.60 3.06 7.06
CA ALA A 181 14.84 3.19 5.64
C ALA A 181 15.55 4.50 5.33
N THR A 182 15.06 5.61 5.87
CA THR A 182 15.67 6.93 5.70
C THR A 182 17.03 6.98 6.38
N ALA A 183 17.20 6.34 7.54
CA ALA A 183 18.50 6.24 8.20
C ALA A 183 19.55 5.57 7.29
N TYR A 184 19.22 4.43 6.69
CA TYR A 184 20.04 3.78 5.66
C TYR A 184 20.34 4.74 4.50
N HIS A 185 19.36 5.50 4.00
CA HIS A 185 19.54 6.31 2.78
C HIS A 185 20.23 7.67 2.99
N GLU A 186 20.03 8.32 4.14
CA GLU A 186 20.39 9.74 4.34
C GLU A 186 21.64 9.97 5.20
N HIS A 187 22.32 8.93 5.67
CA HIS A 187 23.51 9.04 6.52
C HIS A 187 23.29 9.88 7.79
N MET A 188 22.22 9.59 8.52
CA MET A 188 21.97 10.30 9.77
C MET A 188 23.03 9.93 10.81
N SER A 189 23.91 10.89 11.13
CA SER A 189 24.84 10.77 12.24
C SER A 189 24.10 11.13 13.52
N TYR A 190 23.78 10.11 14.33
CA TYR A 190 23.13 10.31 15.63
C TYR A 190 24.19 10.67 16.67
N SER A 191 24.34 11.97 16.95
CA SER A 191 25.45 12.52 17.73
C SER A 191 25.08 12.93 19.17
N HIS A 192 24.16 12.21 19.82
CA HIS A 192 23.87 12.46 21.24
C HIS A 192 24.75 11.68 22.21
N ASP A 193 25.47 10.64 21.75
CA ASP A 193 26.49 9.97 22.55
C ASP A 193 27.75 9.76 21.69
N HIS A 194 28.80 10.52 22.01
CA HIS A 194 30.20 10.39 21.56
C HIS A 194 30.51 9.50 20.33
N GLY A 195 30.10 9.86 19.11
CA GLY A 195 30.77 9.44 17.86
C GLY A 195 30.85 7.93 17.55
N HIS A 196 29.95 7.09 18.09
CA HIS A 196 30.02 5.63 17.94
C HIS A 196 28.85 4.96 17.20
N CYS A 197 27.81 5.70 16.80
CA CYS A 197 26.67 5.13 16.07
C CYS A 197 26.61 5.68 14.63
N HIS A 198 27.16 4.93 13.67
CA HIS A 198 26.99 5.18 12.23
C HIS A 198 26.66 3.89 11.49
N ILE A 199 25.89 4.01 10.41
CA ILE A 199 25.62 2.91 9.48
C ILE A 199 26.89 2.67 8.66
N PRO A 200 27.50 1.47 8.71
CA PRO A 200 28.71 1.17 7.97
C PRO A 200 28.52 1.27 6.46
N THR A 201 29.58 1.71 5.79
CA THR A 201 29.60 1.88 4.35
C THR A 201 30.01 0.61 3.59
N ASP A 202 29.55 0.39 2.33
CA ASP A 202 30.11 -0.66 1.46
C ASP A 202 31.64 -0.54 1.38
N ASP A 203 32.16 0.69 1.43
CA ASP A 203 33.59 0.99 1.44
C ASP A 203 34.28 0.57 2.75
N GLU A 204 33.60 0.63 3.89
CA GLU A 204 34.10 0.12 5.19
C GLU A 204 34.09 -1.40 5.22
N TYR A 205 33.00 -2.05 4.80
CA TYR A 205 32.96 -3.51 4.66
C TYR A 205 34.00 -4.03 3.66
N THR A 206 34.17 -3.33 2.53
CA THR A 206 35.21 -3.63 1.54
C THR A 206 36.61 -3.50 2.14
N LYS A 207 36.88 -2.49 2.98
CA LYS A 207 38.17 -2.33 3.67
C LYS A 207 38.39 -3.41 4.72
N MET A 208 37.36 -3.73 5.50
CA MET A 208 37.44 -4.73 6.56
C MET A 208 37.80 -6.12 6.03
N THR A 209 37.31 -6.45 4.84
CA THR A 209 37.49 -7.77 4.21
C THR A 209 38.65 -7.83 3.21
N GLN A 210 39.54 -6.82 3.19
CA GLN A 210 40.74 -6.84 2.32
C GLN A 210 41.78 -7.83 2.85
N THR A 211 42.08 -8.86 2.07
CA THR A 211 43.10 -9.87 2.41
C THR A 211 44.47 -9.60 1.76
N GLY A 212 44.60 -8.55 0.96
CA GLY A 212 45.82 -8.15 0.24
C GLY A 212 46.00 -6.63 0.07
N PHE A 213 46.86 -6.21 -0.87
CA PHE A 213 47.26 -4.79 -1.04
C PHE A 213 46.32 -3.93 -1.92
N THR A 214 45.27 -4.50 -2.51
CA THR A 214 44.37 -3.78 -3.44
C THR A 214 42.89 -3.97 -3.05
N LYS A 215 42.02 -2.99 -3.36
CA LYS A 215 40.55 -3.13 -3.17
C LYS A 215 39.97 -4.38 -3.88
N ALA A 216 40.60 -4.83 -4.97
CA ALA A 216 40.21 -6.03 -5.71
C ALA A 216 40.43 -7.35 -4.93
N SER A 217 41.15 -7.31 -3.80
CA SER A 217 41.34 -8.43 -2.86
C SER A 217 40.34 -8.44 -1.70
N SER A 218 39.29 -7.61 -1.75
CA SER A 218 38.19 -7.67 -0.79
C SER A 218 37.34 -8.93 -1.03
N VAL A 219 37.15 -9.73 0.02
CA VAL A 219 36.28 -10.90 -0.03
C VAL A 219 34.81 -10.50 -0.16
N TYR A 220 34.37 -9.45 0.54
CA TYR A 220 33.01 -8.91 0.42
C TYR A 220 32.67 -8.55 -1.03
N ALA A 221 33.53 -7.78 -1.70
CA ALA A 221 33.31 -7.39 -3.09
C ALA A 221 33.29 -8.60 -4.05
N TRP A 222 34.09 -9.62 -3.78
CA TRP A 222 34.09 -10.86 -4.56
C TRP A 222 32.81 -11.68 -4.35
N ILE A 223 32.35 -11.78 -3.11
CA ILE A 223 31.12 -12.49 -2.79
C ILE A 223 29.93 -11.77 -3.42
N ALA A 224 29.81 -10.44 -3.27
CA ALA A 224 28.79 -9.64 -3.94
C ALA A 224 28.78 -9.83 -5.48
N TYR A 225 29.95 -10.06 -6.08
CA TYR A 225 30.05 -10.39 -7.50
C TYR A 225 29.54 -11.81 -7.83
N THR A 226 29.73 -12.79 -6.93
CA THR A 226 29.37 -14.20 -7.14
C THR A 226 28.10 -14.66 -6.41
N ASN A 227 27.34 -13.74 -5.81
CA ASN A 227 26.23 -13.96 -4.87
C ASN A 227 24.91 -14.47 -5.50
N ILE A 228 24.97 -15.29 -6.54
CA ILE A 228 23.76 -15.83 -7.18
C ILE A 228 22.86 -16.60 -6.20
N ASP A 229 23.43 -17.17 -5.14
CA ASP A 229 22.71 -17.90 -4.09
C ASP A 229 21.78 -17.03 -3.24
N HIS A 230 21.78 -15.71 -3.42
CA HIS A 230 20.83 -14.80 -2.76
C HIS A 230 19.51 -14.71 -3.53
N PHE A 231 19.48 -15.12 -4.81
CA PHE A 231 18.37 -14.79 -5.72
C PHE A 231 17.53 -15.99 -6.12
N GLY A 232 16.20 -15.86 -6.00
CA GLY A 232 15.19 -16.79 -6.52
C GLY A 232 15.49 -18.27 -6.23
N ASP A 233 15.42 -19.12 -7.26
CA ASP A 233 15.63 -20.58 -7.09
C ASP A 233 17.01 -20.97 -6.57
N TYR A 234 18.02 -20.10 -6.73
CA TYR A 234 19.37 -20.38 -6.22
C TYR A 234 19.43 -20.22 -4.71
N ALA A 235 18.73 -19.22 -4.16
CA ALA A 235 18.52 -19.11 -2.71
C ALA A 235 17.70 -20.27 -2.16
N VAL A 236 16.64 -20.68 -2.87
CA VAL A 236 15.88 -21.89 -2.52
C VAL A 236 16.81 -23.11 -2.44
N MET A 237 17.70 -23.28 -3.42
CA MET A 237 18.67 -24.38 -3.45
C MET A 237 19.66 -24.28 -2.28
N ALA A 238 20.29 -23.12 -2.06
CA ALA A 238 21.27 -22.91 -1.00
C ALA A 238 20.66 -23.19 0.39
N TYR A 239 19.45 -22.68 0.66
CA TYR A 239 18.68 -22.99 1.85
C TYR A 239 18.40 -24.50 1.98
N CYS A 240 17.85 -25.15 0.94
CA CYS A 240 17.48 -26.57 1.02
C CYS A 240 18.70 -27.48 1.27
N VAL A 241 19.84 -27.16 0.67
CA VAL A 241 21.11 -27.85 0.89
C VAL A 241 21.55 -27.68 2.34
N GLY A 242 21.53 -26.46 2.85
CA GLY A 242 21.93 -26.14 4.22
C GLY A 242 21.01 -26.76 5.28
N HIS A 243 19.70 -26.65 5.10
CA HIS A 243 18.71 -27.25 5.99
C HIS A 243 18.82 -28.78 6.01
N THR A 244 19.08 -29.41 4.86
CA THR A 244 19.39 -30.84 4.79
C THR A 244 20.63 -31.19 5.61
N SER A 245 21.70 -30.38 5.51
CA SER A 245 22.91 -30.56 6.32
C SER A 245 22.60 -30.48 7.81
N ALA A 246 21.83 -29.47 8.24
CA ALA A 246 21.41 -29.29 9.63
C ALA A 246 20.61 -30.51 10.15
N LEU A 247 19.62 -30.99 9.39
CA LEU A 247 18.83 -32.18 9.73
C LEU A 247 19.71 -33.43 9.87
N GLN A 248 20.65 -33.65 8.96
CA GLN A 248 21.57 -34.79 9.01
C GLN A 248 22.48 -34.73 10.24
N ILE A 249 22.99 -33.55 10.60
CA ILE A 249 23.82 -33.36 11.79
C ILE A 249 22.99 -33.56 13.06
N ALA A 250 21.76 -33.03 13.11
CA ALA A 250 20.84 -33.24 14.22
C ALA A 250 20.51 -34.73 14.41
N ARG A 251 20.33 -35.49 13.32
CA ARG A 251 20.11 -36.94 13.39
C ARG A 251 21.32 -37.66 13.96
N LYS A 252 22.54 -37.31 13.51
CA LYS A 252 23.76 -37.85 14.10
C LYS A 252 23.88 -37.49 15.58
N ALA A 253 23.46 -36.27 15.97
CA ALA A 253 23.54 -35.79 17.34
C ALA A 253 22.70 -36.65 18.29
N ARG A 254 21.58 -37.21 17.83
CA ARG A 254 20.76 -38.16 18.59
C ARG A 254 21.54 -39.43 18.97
N ASP A 255 22.41 -39.88 18.07
CA ASP A 255 23.09 -41.17 18.16
C ASP A 255 24.42 -41.08 18.92
N GLU A 256 24.82 -39.90 19.40
CA GLU A 256 26.02 -39.69 20.22
C GLU A 256 25.89 -40.31 21.63
N PRO A 257 26.99 -40.82 22.22
CA PRO A 257 26.92 -41.65 23.41
C PRO A 257 26.79 -40.86 24.73
N SER A 258 27.13 -39.56 24.73
CA SER A 258 27.10 -38.70 25.92
C SER A 258 26.26 -37.46 25.67
N ASP A 259 25.58 -36.98 26.70
CA ASP A 259 24.70 -35.81 26.60
C ASP A 259 25.49 -34.55 26.20
N GLU A 260 26.75 -34.41 26.64
CA GLU A 260 27.65 -33.34 26.19
C GLU A 260 27.94 -33.43 24.69
N ALA A 261 28.21 -34.62 24.15
CA ALA A 261 28.45 -34.81 22.73
C ALA A 261 27.17 -34.58 21.89
N LYS A 262 26.01 -35.06 22.37
CA LYS A 262 24.70 -34.80 21.75
C LYS A 262 24.45 -33.30 21.66
N MET A 263 24.62 -32.58 22.78
CA MET A 263 24.36 -31.13 22.83
C MET A 263 25.32 -30.36 21.93
N LYS A 264 26.61 -30.69 21.95
CA LYS A 264 27.61 -30.06 21.07
C LYS A 264 27.25 -30.22 19.59
N MET A 265 26.86 -31.43 19.19
CA MET A 265 26.51 -31.70 17.79
C MET A 265 25.15 -31.13 17.41
N LEU A 266 24.18 -31.07 18.35
CA LEU A 266 22.91 -30.35 18.14
C LEU A 266 23.14 -28.84 17.96
N ARG A 267 24.04 -28.21 18.74
CA ARG A 267 24.46 -26.81 18.49
C ARG A 267 25.09 -26.65 17.11
N THR A 268 25.88 -27.62 16.65
CA THR A 268 26.45 -27.60 15.29
C THR A 268 25.34 -27.69 14.22
N ALA A 269 24.29 -28.49 14.45
CA ALA A 269 23.13 -28.49 13.56
C ALA A 269 22.45 -27.12 13.51
N TYR A 270 22.31 -26.44 14.65
CA TYR A 270 21.79 -25.06 14.69
C TYR A 270 22.69 -24.03 14.02
N VAL A 271 24.02 -24.20 14.04
CA VAL A 271 24.95 -23.37 13.26
C VAL A 271 24.71 -23.54 11.76
N HIS A 272 24.56 -24.79 11.28
CA HIS A 272 24.26 -25.05 9.86
C HIS A 272 22.90 -24.48 9.46
N GLU A 273 21.91 -24.60 10.34
CA GLU A 273 20.59 -24.02 10.12
C GLU A 273 20.64 -22.49 10.06
N ALA A 274 21.35 -21.83 10.98
CA ALA A 274 21.51 -20.37 10.97
C ALA A 274 22.19 -19.88 9.69
N PHE A 275 23.19 -20.63 9.19
CA PHE A 275 23.85 -20.32 7.94
C PHE A 275 22.93 -20.50 6.73
N ALA A 276 22.11 -21.56 6.73
CA ALA A 276 21.11 -21.81 5.69
C ALA A 276 19.98 -20.76 5.71
N ALA A 277 19.62 -20.31 6.91
CA ALA A 277 18.55 -19.36 7.15
C ALA A 277 18.81 -17.99 6.53
N HIS A 278 20.06 -17.61 6.29
CA HIS A 278 20.39 -16.38 5.56
C HIS A 278 19.70 -16.34 4.19
N PHE A 279 19.95 -17.37 3.38
CA PHE A 279 19.29 -17.53 2.08
C PHE A 279 17.77 -17.69 2.17
N LEU A 280 17.27 -18.25 3.29
CA LEU A 280 15.83 -18.28 3.54
C LEU A 280 15.26 -16.89 3.79
N THR A 281 15.99 -16.02 4.50
CA THR A 281 15.55 -14.66 4.79
C THR A 281 15.67 -13.73 3.58
N ASP A 282 16.65 -13.93 2.69
CA ASP A 282 16.72 -13.24 1.39
C ASP A 282 15.44 -13.47 0.59
N LEU A 283 14.89 -14.69 0.66
CA LEU A 283 13.64 -15.05 0.02
C LEU A 283 12.41 -14.38 0.65
N PHE A 284 12.55 -13.60 1.72
CA PHE A 284 11.50 -12.70 2.24
C PHE A 284 11.82 -11.23 1.97
N SER A 285 12.72 -10.93 1.04
CA SER A 285 13.00 -9.61 0.55
C SER A 285 12.76 -9.55 -0.97
N SER A 286 11.85 -8.66 -1.38
CA SER A 286 11.31 -8.62 -2.74
C SER A 286 12.37 -8.41 -3.82
N GLY A 287 13.45 -7.69 -3.51
CA GLY A 287 14.59 -7.49 -4.41
C GLY A 287 15.29 -8.78 -4.82
N HIS A 288 15.26 -9.81 -3.99
CA HIS A 288 15.88 -11.11 -4.24
C HIS A 288 14.99 -12.08 -5.03
N LEU A 289 13.70 -11.79 -5.15
CA LEU A 289 12.74 -12.65 -5.85
C LEU A 289 12.75 -12.45 -7.37
N ARG A 290 12.72 -11.19 -7.83
CA ARG A 290 12.50 -10.85 -9.25
C ARG A 290 13.75 -10.37 -9.98
N ALA A 291 14.79 -9.94 -9.27
CA ALA A 291 15.98 -9.40 -9.90
C ALA A 291 16.71 -10.47 -10.76
N PRO A 292 16.99 -10.20 -12.05
CA PRO A 292 17.49 -11.20 -12.99
C PRO A 292 19.02 -11.38 -12.87
N ARG A 293 19.50 -11.73 -11.67
CA ARG A 293 20.92 -11.79 -11.32
C ARG A 293 21.76 -12.59 -12.30
N ARG A 294 21.25 -13.76 -12.72
CA ARG A 294 21.92 -14.64 -13.69
C ARG A 294 22.07 -13.99 -15.07
N ALA A 295 21.00 -13.37 -15.57
CA ALA A 295 21.01 -12.77 -16.89
C ALA A 295 21.94 -11.55 -16.97
N PHE A 296 22.14 -10.85 -15.85
CA PHE A 296 22.94 -9.60 -15.81
C PHE A 296 24.35 -9.79 -15.28
N HIS A 297 24.75 -11.02 -14.94
CA HIS A 297 26.09 -11.30 -14.47
C HIS A 297 27.10 -11.22 -15.61
N ASN A 298 28.13 -10.39 -15.44
CA ASN A 298 29.26 -10.36 -16.36
C ASN A 298 30.36 -11.29 -15.84
N PRO A 299 30.68 -12.42 -16.50
CA PRO A 299 31.65 -13.40 -16.01
C PRO A 299 33.12 -12.91 -16.03
N ASN A 300 33.37 -11.70 -16.55
CA ASN A 300 34.69 -11.07 -16.51
C ASN A 300 34.84 -10.12 -15.31
N TYR A 301 35.25 -10.68 -14.16
CA TYR A 301 35.48 -9.94 -12.92
C TYR A 301 36.44 -8.74 -13.10
N VAL A 302 37.49 -8.87 -13.90
CA VAL A 302 38.47 -7.77 -14.13
C VAL A 302 37.79 -6.59 -14.83
N SER A 303 36.93 -6.88 -15.81
CA SER A 303 36.11 -5.85 -16.46
C SER A 303 35.19 -5.17 -15.46
N MET A 304 34.53 -5.95 -14.60
CA MET A 304 33.63 -5.42 -13.58
C MET A 304 34.35 -4.56 -12.53
N GLY A 305 35.50 -5.00 -12.04
CA GLY A 305 36.32 -4.23 -11.09
C GLY A 305 36.78 -2.88 -11.66
N TRP A 306 37.07 -2.80 -12.97
CA TRP A 306 37.39 -1.54 -13.63
C TRP A 306 36.19 -0.59 -13.72
N HIS A 307 35.00 -1.12 -14.02
CA HIS A 307 33.77 -0.33 -14.06
C HIS A 307 33.38 0.16 -12.67
N ALA A 308 33.47 -0.70 -11.65
CA ALA A 308 33.25 -0.33 -10.26
C ALA A 308 34.22 0.77 -9.79
N ALA A 309 35.51 0.65 -10.13
CA ALA A 309 36.52 1.67 -9.79
C ALA A 309 36.30 3.03 -10.47
N ARG A 310 35.44 3.09 -11.50
CA ARG A 310 35.06 4.31 -12.21
C ARG A 310 33.63 4.74 -11.91
N ASP A 311 32.95 4.09 -10.96
CA ASP A 311 31.55 4.30 -10.62
C ASP A 311 30.58 4.15 -11.81
N HIS A 312 30.93 3.32 -12.80
CA HIS A 312 30.08 3.04 -13.96
C HIS A 312 28.98 2.04 -13.61
N ALA A 313 27.74 2.41 -13.90
CA ALA A 313 26.55 1.61 -13.60
C ALA A 313 26.26 0.56 -14.70
N VAL A 314 26.98 -0.57 -14.78
CA VAL A 314 26.76 -1.61 -15.81
C VAL A 314 26.57 -3.01 -15.23
N TRP A 315 25.98 -3.93 -16.01
CA TRP A 315 25.88 -5.37 -15.70
C TRP A 315 25.30 -5.68 -14.31
N ASP A 316 26.10 -6.21 -13.38
CA ASP A 316 25.69 -6.57 -12.03
C ASP A 316 25.07 -5.37 -11.26
N PHE A 317 25.50 -4.13 -11.55
CA PHE A 317 24.88 -2.92 -11.00
C PHE A 317 23.43 -2.71 -11.46
N GLN A 318 23.08 -3.16 -12.67
CA GLN A 318 21.70 -3.08 -13.18
C GLN A 318 20.76 -4.01 -12.40
N CYS A 319 21.27 -5.17 -11.99
CA CYS A 319 20.55 -6.06 -11.10
C CYS A 319 20.31 -5.40 -9.73
N ARG A 320 21.32 -4.70 -9.19
CA ARG A 320 21.19 -3.95 -7.93
C ARG A 320 20.12 -2.87 -8.00
N TYR A 321 20.01 -2.13 -9.10
CA TYR A 321 18.94 -1.13 -9.22
C TYR A 321 17.55 -1.75 -9.22
N MET A 322 17.36 -2.90 -9.90
CA MET A 322 16.08 -3.60 -9.87
C MET A 322 15.79 -4.21 -8.50
N HIS A 323 16.82 -4.75 -7.84
CA HIS A 323 16.75 -5.21 -6.46
C HIS A 323 16.23 -4.09 -5.55
N ASP A 324 16.88 -2.92 -5.56
CA ASP A 324 16.49 -1.80 -4.70
C ASP A 324 15.10 -1.23 -5.07
N ASP A 325 14.73 -1.20 -6.36
CA ASP A 325 13.42 -0.76 -6.87
C ASP A 325 12.30 -1.64 -6.29
N ASP A 326 12.48 -2.97 -6.33
CA ASP A 326 11.53 -3.95 -5.81
C ASP A 326 11.51 -4.00 -4.28
N SER A 327 12.66 -3.86 -3.62
CA SER A 327 12.76 -3.77 -2.15
C SER A 327 12.00 -2.56 -1.60
N ALA A 328 12.15 -1.41 -2.24
CA ALA A 328 11.54 -0.15 -1.81
C ALA A 328 10.01 -0.10 -1.97
N THR A 329 9.51 -0.63 -3.09
CA THR A 329 8.11 -0.51 -3.48
C THR A 329 7.29 -1.75 -3.13
N GLY A 330 7.94 -2.88 -2.85
CA GLY A 330 7.37 -4.16 -2.41
C GLY A 330 6.67 -4.94 -3.52
N LEU A 331 6.56 -6.27 -3.42
CA LEU A 331 5.85 -7.14 -4.37
C LEU A 331 4.64 -7.79 -3.72
N LEU A 332 3.54 -7.95 -4.47
CA LEU A 332 2.46 -8.85 -4.08
C LEU A 332 2.93 -10.30 -4.28
N VAL A 333 2.98 -11.03 -3.18
CA VAL A 333 3.45 -12.41 -3.12
C VAL A 333 2.38 -13.36 -2.58
N ARG A 334 2.57 -14.65 -2.85
CA ARG A 334 1.73 -15.74 -2.37
C ARG A 334 2.59 -16.94 -1.96
N ASN A 335 2.20 -17.66 -0.92
CA ASN A 335 2.83 -18.94 -0.56
C ASN A 335 2.01 -20.16 -1.04
N GLU A 336 2.56 -21.37 -0.86
CA GLU A 336 1.88 -22.62 -1.27
C GLU A 336 0.56 -22.86 -0.49
N LEU A 337 0.40 -22.26 0.69
CA LEU A 337 -0.84 -22.32 1.48
C LEU A 337 -1.94 -21.40 0.93
N GLY A 338 -1.63 -20.52 -0.01
CA GLY A 338 -2.58 -19.58 -0.60
C GLY A 338 -2.67 -18.23 0.10
N ASP A 339 -1.87 -18.01 1.14
CA ASP A 339 -1.80 -16.70 1.78
C ASP A 339 -1.15 -15.68 0.85
N GLN A 340 -1.63 -14.44 0.92
CA GLN A 340 -1.14 -13.33 0.11
C GLN A 340 -0.79 -12.14 1.00
N TRP A 341 0.26 -11.40 0.65
CA TRP A 341 0.68 -10.18 1.33
C TRP A 341 1.60 -9.34 0.43
N ILE A 342 1.88 -8.12 0.85
CA ILE A 342 2.93 -7.30 0.25
C ILE A 342 4.25 -7.59 0.96
N GLU A 343 5.22 -8.04 0.20
CA GLU A 343 6.59 -8.24 0.63
C GLU A 343 7.44 -7.05 0.22
N TYR A 344 7.93 -6.31 1.20
CA TYR A 344 8.98 -5.32 1.02
C TYR A 344 10.33 -5.96 1.29
N GLY A 345 11.39 -5.39 0.75
CA GLY A 345 12.73 -5.97 0.84
C GLY A 345 13.69 -5.21 1.73
N ASP A 346 14.96 -5.32 1.39
CA ASP A 346 16.08 -4.77 2.15
C ASP A 346 15.87 -3.27 2.41
N LYS A 347 16.29 -2.82 3.60
CA LYS A 347 16.11 -1.45 4.13
C LYS A 347 14.66 -1.11 4.48
N GLN A 348 13.72 -2.03 4.32
CA GLN A 348 12.32 -1.85 4.73
C GLN A 348 11.92 -2.77 5.89
N PHE A 349 12.78 -3.67 6.35
CA PHE A 349 12.39 -4.73 7.29
C PHE A 349 11.80 -4.19 8.60
N MET A 350 12.32 -3.06 9.08
CA MET A 350 11.87 -2.41 10.31
C MET A 350 10.71 -1.43 10.10
N GLU A 351 10.38 -1.11 8.86
CA GLU A 351 9.32 -0.15 8.54
C GLU A 351 7.92 -0.67 8.93
N PRO A 352 6.98 0.22 9.33
CA PRO A 352 5.65 -0.22 9.74
C PRO A 352 4.87 -0.94 8.66
N GLN A 353 5.04 -0.57 7.38
CA GLN A 353 4.42 -1.25 6.24
C GLN A 353 4.90 -2.69 6.06
N ALA A 354 6.14 -3.03 6.47
CA ALA A 354 6.71 -4.37 6.34
C ALA A 354 6.31 -5.33 7.47
N SER A 355 5.52 -4.89 8.44
CA SER A 355 5.18 -5.67 9.64
C SER A 355 4.59 -7.05 9.32
N VAL A 356 3.74 -7.17 8.30
CA VAL A 356 3.15 -8.45 7.88
C VAL A 356 4.22 -9.37 7.30
N ASN A 357 5.06 -8.85 6.39
CA ASN A 357 6.15 -9.61 5.78
C ASN A 357 7.13 -10.11 6.84
N ARG A 358 7.54 -9.22 7.75
CA ARG A 358 8.40 -9.55 8.89
C ARG A 358 7.81 -10.67 9.75
N ALA A 359 6.53 -10.57 10.14
CA ALA A 359 5.89 -11.61 10.93
C ALA A 359 5.83 -12.96 10.20
N ARG A 360 5.71 -12.97 8.87
CA ARG A 360 5.75 -14.20 8.06
C ARG A 360 7.16 -14.78 7.95
N CYS A 361 8.16 -13.93 7.70
CA CYS A 361 9.57 -14.32 7.69
C CYS A 361 9.97 -14.98 9.01
N MET A 362 9.68 -14.33 10.14
CA MET A 362 9.99 -14.85 11.47
C MET A 362 9.26 -16.15 11.79
N TYR A 363 8.01 -16.29 11.34
CA TYR A 363 7.26 -17.54 11.51
C TYR A 363 7.83 -18.68 10.66
N CYS A 364 8.23 -18.39 9.42
CA CYS A 364 8.88 -19.36 8.54
C CYS A 364 10.20 -19.85 9.15
N LEU A 365 11.03 -18.92 9.62
CA LEU A 365 12.30 -19.24 10.28
C LEU A 365 12.10 -20.04 11.58
N LYS A 366 11.09 -19.69 12.38
CA LYS A 366 10.70 -20.46 13.56
C LYS A 366 10.31 -21.90 13.21
N GLU A 367 9.51 -22.12 12.17
CA GLU A 367 9.12 -23.46 11.75
C GLU A 367 10.31 -24.26 11.18
N SER A 368 11.21 -23.60 10.45
CA SER A 368 12.46 -24.18 9.92
C SER A 368 13.37 -24.68 11.05
N THR A 369 13.68 -23.81 12.01
CA THR A 369 14.50 -24.17 13.18
C THR A 369 13.86 -25.26 14.05
N ALA A 370 12.53 -25.22 14.23
CA ALA A 370 11.81 -26.27 14.92
C ALA A 370 11.82 -27.62 14.17
N GLU A 371 11.90 -27.62 12.84
CA GLU A 371 12.03 -28.83 12.02
C GLU A 371 13.37 -29.55 12.27
N VAL A 372 14.47 -28.81 12.47
CA VAL A 372 15.79 -29.38 12.84
C VAL A 372 15.70 -30.23 14.12
N PHE A 373 15.02 -29.73 15.14
CA PHE A 373 14.84 -30.47 16.40
C PHE A 373 13.80 -31.59 16.28
N ARG A 374 12.59 -31.28 15.77
CA ARG A 374 11.47 -32.23 15.72
C ARG A 374 11.72 -33.38 14.75
N VAL A 375 12.26 -33.11 13.57
CA VAL A 375 12.46 -34.10 12.50
C VAL A 375 13.89 -34.64 12.49
N GLY A 376 14.88 -33.76 12.63
CA GLY A 376 16.29 -34.13 12.66
C GLY A 376 16.67 -34.89 13.93
N TYR A 377 16.54 -34.24 15.09
CA TYR A 377 16.99 -34.78 16.38
C TYR A 377 16.02 -35.79 17.01
N LYS A 378 14.71 -35.53 17.04
CA LYS A 378 13.71 -36.41 17.68
C LYS A 378 13.05 -37.39 16.73
N GLY A 379 12.85 -36.99 15.48
CA GLY A 379 12.03 -37.73 14.52
C GLY A 379 12.71 -38.97 13.96
N ASP A 380 11.93 -39.80 13.26
CA ASP A 380 12.40 -40.99 12.54
C ASP A 380 12.25 -40.88 11.02
N LYS A 381 11.73 -39.76 10.53
CA LYS A 381 11.63 -39.50 9.09
C LYS A 381 13.02 -39.66 8.44
N GLN A 382 13.06 -40.33 7.30
CA GLN A 382 14.29 -40.51 6.53
C GLN A 382 14.73 -39.17 5.96
N ILE A 383 15.99 -38.79 6.20
CA ILE A 383 16.61 -37.58 5.65
C ILE A 383 17.47 -38.02 4.46
N GLU A 384 17.01 -37.71 3.26
CA GLU A 384 17.69 -38.07 2.00
C GLU A 384 18.53 -36.89 1.50
N ASN A 385 18.72 -36.78 0.18
CA ASN A 385 19.31 -35.60 -0.45
C ASN A 385 18.34 -34.40 -0.42
N TRP A 386 18.89 -33.20 -0.58
CA TRP A 386 18.10 -31.97 -0.50
C TRP A 386 16.98 -31.89 -1.53
N GLU A 387 17.18 -32.42 -2.74
CA GLU A 387 16.17 -32.41 -3.81
C GLU A 387 14.90 -33.16 -3.41
N LYS A 388 15.04 -34.35 -2.80
CA LYS A 388 13.90 -35.11 -2.29
C LYS A 388 13.31 -34.47 -1.05
N ASN A 389 14.17 -33.96 -0.17
CA ASN A 389 13.74 -33.39 1.10
C ASN A 389 12.93 -32.09 0.93
N LYS A 390 13.28 -31.26 -0.06
CA LYS A 390 12.61 -30.00 -0.39
C LYS A 390 11.08 -30.12 -0.44
N SER A 391 10.57 -31.24 -0.98
CA SER A 391 9.13 -31.48 -1.15
C SER A 391 8.31 -31.47 0.14
N TRP A 392 8.94 -31.64 1.30
CA TRP A 392 8.25 -31.71 2.59
C TRP A 392 8.75 -30.72 3.64
N PHE A 393 9.77 -29.93 3.34
CA PHE A 393 10.25 -28.89 4.25
C PHE A 393 9.15 -27.88 4.56
N LYS A 394 9.03 -27.51 5.83
CA LYS A 394 7.96 -26.61 6.24
C LYS A 394 8.14 -25.21 5.64
N ALA A 395 9.37 -24.74 5.52
CA ALA A 395 9.68 -23.44 4.92
C ALA A 395 9.19 -23.33 3.47
N MET A 396 9.27 -24.40 2.66
CA MET A 396 8.80 -24.36 1.26
C MET A 396 7.31 -24.03 1.14
N GLN A 397 6.50 -24.41 2.13
CA GLN A 397 5.07 -24.10 2.14
C GLN A 397 4.79 -22.63 2.53
N LEU A 398 5.71 -22.01 3.26
CA LEU A 398 5.53 -20.70 3.90
C LEU A 398 6.21 -19.57 3.13
N MET A 399 7.27 -19.91 2.37
CA MET A 399 8.03 -18.96 1.57
C MET A 399 7.15 -18.26 0.54
N PRO A 400 7.40 -16.97 0.31
CA PRO A 400 6.71 -16.21 -0.72
C PRO A 400 7.15 -16.62 -2.12
N GLN A 401 6.24 -16.41 -3.06
CA GLN A 401 6.48 -16.43 -4.48
C GLN A 401 5.79 -15.20 -5.08
N PRO A 402 6.44 -14.45 -5.99
CA PRO A 402 5.78 -13.35 -6.69
C PRO A 402 4.50 -13.85 -7.37
N MET A 403 3.37 -13.18 -7.14
CA MET A 403 2.13 -13.54 -7.83
C MET A 403 2.26 -13.14 -9.30
N THR A 404 2.51 -14.12 -10.18
CA THR A 404 2.49 -13.91 -11.64
C THR A 404 1.12 -14.27 -12.22
N ALA A 405 0.82 -13.76 -13.42
CA ALA A 405 -0.53 -13.59 -13.94
C ALA A 405 -1.42 -14.84 -14.11
N ILE A 406 -0.90 -16.06 -14.14
CA ILE A 406 -1.67 -17.28 -14.45
C ILE A 406 -1.04 -18.47 -13.72
N GLU A 407 -1.89 -19.39 -13.23
CA GLU A 407 -1.62 -20.77 -12.72
C GLU A 407 -0.30 -21.40 -13.17
N PRO A 408 0.31 -22.32 -12.37
CA PRO A 408 1.76 -22.58 -12.27
C PRO A 408 2.38 -22.95 -13.62
N GLN A 409 2.49 -21.97 -14.48
CA GLN A 409 3.39 -21.97 -15.58
C GLN A 409 4.74 -21.79 -14.92
N ASP A 410 5.59 -22.79 -15.15
CA ASP A 410 6.99 -22.72 -14.88
C ASP A 410 7.50 -21.38 -15.44
N TRP A 411 7.60 -20.40 -14.55
CA TRP A 411 7.73 -18.97 -14.84
C TRP A 411 9.04 -18.68 -15.58
N LYS A 412 9.95 -19.66 -15.56
CA LYS A 412 11.22 -19.70 -16.28
C LYS A 412 11.11 -20.27 -17.69
N ASN A 413 10.21 -21.22 -17.92
CA ASN A 413 10.13 -22.01 -19.16
C ASN A 413 9.13 -21.46 -20.18
N SER A 414 8.23 -20.56 -19.78
CA SER A 414 7.18 -20.00 -20.65
C SER A 414 7.61 -18.73 -21.39
N GLY A 415 8.85 -18.27 -21.16
CA GLY A 415 9.31 -16.95 -21.56
C GLY A 415 8.58 -15.86 -20.78
N TRP A 416 9.25 -14.74 -20.54
CA TRP A 416 8.71 -13.57 -19.83
C TRP A 416 7.66 -12.81 -20.67
N SER A 417 6.84 -13.55 -21.41
CA SER A 417 5.81 -13.09 -22.34
C SER A 417 4.43 -12.95 -21.68
N GLY A 418 4.25 -13.50 -20.48
CA GLY A 418 3.11 -13.23 -19.61
C GLY A 418 3.44 -12.04 -18.72
N TYR A 419 2.82 -10.89 -18.98
CA TYR A 419 2.89 -9.73 -18.10
C TYR A 419 2.60 -10.14 -16.65
N ASP A 420 3.41 -9.68 -15.70
CA ASP A 420 2.99 -9.64 -14.30
C ASP A 420 1.89 -8.59 -14.18
N LYS A 421 0.65 -8.99 -14.45
CA LYS A 421 -0.53 -8.12 -14.31
C LYS A 421 -0.83 -7.76 -12.85
N HIS A 422 -0.12 -8.40 -11.92
CA HIS A 422 -0.36 -8.28 -10.50
C HIS A 422 0.54 -7.24 -9.84
N ASN A 423 1.75 -7.04 -10.37
CA ASN A 423 2.74 -6.06 -9.93
C ASN A 423 3.09 -5.04 -11.03
N PRO A 424 3.36 -3.75 -10.70
CA PRO A 424 4.10 -2.78 -11.49
C PRO A 424 5.18 -3.29 -12.42
N ALA A 425 5.37 -2.50 -13.48
CA ALA A 425 6.37 -2.75 -14.50
C ALA A 425 7.76 -2.86 -13.84
N PRO A 426 8.40 -4.04 -13.91
CA PRO A 426 9.76 -4.18 -13.41
C PRO A 426 10.66 -3.20 -14.14
N LEU A 427 11.68 -2.69 -13.44
CA LEU A 427 12.71 -1.87 -14.05
C LEU A 427 13.33 -2.60 -15.25
N TRP A 428 13.69 -3.87 -15.07
CA TRP A 428 14.29 -4.72 -16.09
C TRP A 428 13.48 -5.99 -16.34
N MET A 429 13.51 -6.47 -17.58
CA MET A 429 13.12 -7.84 -17.92
C MET A 429 14.16 -8.50 -18.81
N ALA A 430 14.45 -9.75 -18.49
CA ALA A 430 15.27 -10.65 -19.29
C ALA A 430 14.38 -11.81 -19.76
N LEU A 431 14.35 -12.13 -21.06
CA LEU A 431 13.46 -13.17 -21.59
C LEU A 431 13.79 -14.61 -21.13
N HIS A 432 15.02 -14.88 -20.68
CA HIS A 432 15.51 -16.16 -20.17
C HIS A 432 16.80 -15.94 -19.34
N ASP A 433 17.24 -16.95 -18.58
CA ASP A 433 18.48 -16.91 -17.80
C ASP A 433 19.76 -16.64 -18.62
N ASN A 434 19.75 -16.97 -19.94
CA ASN A 434 20.91 -16.89 -20.84
C ASN A 434 20.68 -15.91 -22.00
N VAL A 435 20.11 -14.74 -21.75
CA VAL A 435 19.83 -13.74 -22.81
C VAL A 435 21.10 -13.07 -23.33
N THR A 436 21.12 -12.81 -24.65
CA THR A 436 22.06 -11.88 -25.27
C THR A 436 21.65 -10.43 -25.02
N GLU A 437 22.60 -9.49 -25.04
CA GLU A 437 22.39 -8.05 -24.74
C GLU A 437 21.18 -7.40 -25.46
N SER A 438 20.82 -7.86 -26.66
CA SER A 438 19.71 -7.35 -27.46
C SER A 438 18.33 -7.88 -27.05
N GLN A 439 18.25 -8.75 -26.05
CA GLN A 439 17.03 -9.43 -25.59
C GLN A 439 16.56 -8.98 -24.21
N CYS A 440 17.23 -7.98 -23.63
CA CYS A 440 16.82 -7.32 -22.40
C CYS A 440 15.95 -6.10 -22.73
N THR A 441 14.92 -5.89 -21.93
CA THR A 441 14.09 -4.68 -22.01
C THR A 441 14.06 -3.98 -20.66
N VAL A 442 13.96 -2.67 -20.71
CA VAL A 442 13.85 -1.80 -19.54
C VAL A 442 12.55 -1.00 -19.61
N ARG A 443 12.01 -0.64 -18.45
CA ARG A 443 10.89 0.29 -18.32
C ARG A 443 11.17 1.57 -19.13
N LYS A 444 10.19 2.00 -19.95
CA LYS A 444 10.36 3.19 -20.81
C LYS A 444 10.56 4.45 -19.99
N ASP A 445 9.75 4.63 -18.95
CA ASP A 445 9.88 5.69 -17.96
C ASP A 445 10.58 5.18 -16.70
N LEU A 446 11.80 5.63 -16.48
CA LEU A 446 12.59 5.18 -15.33
C LEU A 446 12.04 5.72 -14.00
N SER A 447 11.22 6.78 -14.05
CA SER A 447 10.63 7.43 -12.88
C SER A 447 9.13 7.22 -12.78
N ASP A 448 8.57 6.18 -13.42
CA ASP A 448 7.15 5.87 -13.28
C ASP A 448 6.85 4.38 -13.43
N HIS A 449 6.26 3.78 -12.39
CA HIS A 449 5.98 2.35 -12.26
C HIS A 449 4.71 1.88 -12.96
N SER A 450 3.90 2.82 -13.45
CA SER A 450 2.53 2.53 -13.86
C SER A 450 2.34 2.14 -15.32
N ASN A 451 3.38 2.26 -16.16
CA ASN A 451 3.28 1.86 -17.56
C ASN A 451 3.75 0.41 -17.77
N TYR A 452 2.81 -0.54 -17.70
CA TYR A 452 3.06 -1.98 -17.82
C TYR A 452 3.53 -2.42 -19.22
N GLY A 453 3.04 -1.75 -20.26
CA GLY A 453 3.26 -2.14 -21.66
C GLY A 453 4.48 -1.49 -22.30
N ALA A 454 4.84 -0.28 -21.86
CA ALA A 454 5.88 0.50 -22.53
C ALA A 454 7.28 0.14 -22.04
N ARG A 455 7.99 -0.58 -22.89
CA ARG A 455 9.38 -1.00 -22.68
C ARG A 455 10.23 -0.65 -23.88
N LYS A 456 11.52 -0.53 -23.67
CA LYS A 456 12.51 -0.38 -24.75
C LYS A 456 13.59 -1.44 -24.62
N THR A 457 14.03 -1.96 -25.75
CA THR A 457 15.21 -2.83 -25.80
C THR A 457 16.43 -2.02 -25.40
N GLN A 458 17.22 -2.55 -24.47
CA GLN A 458 18.39 -1.88 -23.96
C GLN A 458 19.41 -2.89 -23.41
N SER A 459 20.69 -2.67 -23.69
CA SER A 459 21.76 -3.52 -23.13
C SER A 459 22.08 -3.11 -21.69
N PRO A 460 22.20 -4.05 -20.75
CA PRO A 460 22.67 -3.76 -19.38
C PRO A 460 24.17 -3.39 -19.34
N GLY A 461 24.93 -3.64 -20.42
CA GLY A 461 26.34 -3.26 -20.57
C GLY A 461 26.55 -1.82 -21.04
N ASP A 462 25.49 -1.08 -21.37
CA ASP A 462 25.56 0.31 -21.82
C ASP A 462 25.80 1.25 -20.63
N VAL A 463 26.99 1.86 -20.59
CA VAL A 463 27.43 2.75 -19.52
C VAL A 463 26.56 4.02 -19.44
N ASP A 464 26.25 4.64 -20.57
CA ASP A 464 25.52 5.91 -20.61
C ASP A 464 24.08 5.68 -20.15
N TYR A 465 23.50 4.57 -20.59
CA TYR A 465 22.16 4.20 -20.17
C TYR A 465 22.09 3.82 -18.70
N GLY A 466 23.04 3.02 -18.21
CA GLY A 466 23.07 2.63 -16.82
C GLY A 466 23.27 3.81 -15.87
N ASN A 467 24.06 4.82 -16.28
CA ASN A 467 24.18 6.08 -15.55
C ASN A 467 22.88 6.89 -15.60
N THR A 468 22.06 6.74 -16.65
CA THR A 468 20.73 7.36 -16.74
C THR A 468 19.77 6.76 -15.69
N ILE A 469 19.81 5.43 -15.47
CA ILE A 469 19.05 4.79 -14.37
C ILE A 469 19.51 5.30 -13.01
N LYS A 470 20.82 5.32 -12.77
CA LYS A 470 21.41 5.82 -11.52
C LYS A 470 20.98 7.28 -11.21
N ALA A 471 20.80 8.09 -12.25
CA ALA A 471 20.41 9.49 -12.15
C ALA A 471 18.88 9.71 -12.29
N ALA A 472 18.08 8.64 -12.40
CA ALA A 472 16.64 8.76 -12.50
C ALA A 472 16.07 9.41 -11.24
N ASP A 473 15.06 10.25 -11.43
CA ASP A 473 14.48 11.03 -10.34
C ASP A 473 13.90 10.13 -9.24
N PHE A 474 13.29 9.00 -9.63
CA PHE A 474 12.84 7.98 -8.66
C PHE A 474 13.98 7.49 -7.77
N VAL A 475 15.10 7.05 -8.35
CA VAL A 475 16.26 6.53 -7.61
C VAL A 475 16.84 7.58 -6.68
N VAL A 476 16.87 8.85 -7.10
CA VAL A 476 17.52 9.92 -6.34
C VAL A 476 16.62 10.51 -5.26
N ASN A 477 15.33 10.69 -5.53
CA ASN A 477 14.41 11.47 -4.71
C ASN A 477 13.20 10.69 -4.18
N GLY A 478 12.76 9.68 -4.92
CA GLY A 478 11.46 9.03 -4.74
C GLY A 478 11.47 7.64 -4.12
N GLN A 479 12.60 6.93 -4.14
CA GLN A 479 12.67 5.49 -3.89
C GLN A 479 12.36 5.12 -2.44
N PHE A 480 12.92 5.83 -1.46
CA PHE A 480 12.73 5.53 -0.04
C PHE A 480 12.20 6.77 0.69
N PRO A 481 10.91 7.12 0.48
CA PRO A 481 10.30 8.28 1.12
C PRO A 481 10.04 8.00 2.60
N MET A 482 9.81 9.07 3.38
CA MET A 482 9.55 8.96 4.80
C MET A 482 8.25 8.21 5.08
N GLN A 483 8.34 7.18 5.93
CA GLN A 483 7.21 6.36 6.40
C GLN A 483 6.80 6.81 7.80
N ILE A 484 5.50 6.82 8.10
CA ILE A 484 4.96 7.18 9.42
C ILE A 484 3.85 6.18 9.78
N SER A 485 3.97 5.51 10.93
CA SER A 485 2.94 4.58 11.40
C SER A 485 1.57 5.26 11.47
N ILE A 486 0.51 4.53 11.16
CA ILE A 486 -0.87 5.03 11.24
C ILE A 486 -1.53 4.45 12.49
N ASP A 487 -1.06 4.90 13.65
CA ASP A 487 -1.47 4.34 14.94
C ASP A 487 -2.90 4.70 15.32
N GLY A 488 -3.64 3.78 15.96
CA GLY A 488 -5.01 4.04 16.40
C GLY A 488 -6.04 4.19 15.28
N LEU A 489 -5.73 3.83 14.03
CA LEU A 489 -6.68 3.84 12.92
C LEU A 489 -7.77 2.76 13.12
N LEU A 490 -8.99 3.18 13.44
CA LEU A 490 -10.11 2.31 13.75
C LEU A 490 -10.89 1.86 12.51
N SER A 491 -10.93 2.71 11.48
CA SER A 491 -11.59 2.47 10.19
C SER A 491 -10.77 3.05 9.04
N GLY A 492 -11.13 2.77 7.79
CA GLY A 492 -10.43 3.32 6.63
C GLY A 492 -9.90 2.29 5.64
N GLY A 493 -10.33 1.03 5.77
CA GLY A 493 -10.13 0.07 4.70
C GLY A 493 -10.89 0.44 3.42
N PHE A 494 -10.32 0.06 2.27
CA PHE A 494 -10.93 0.25 0.97
C PHE A 494 -10.74 -0.98 0.09
N ILE A 495 -11.63 -1.11 -0.88
CA ILE A 495 -11.61 -2.11 -1.92
C ILE A 495 -11.10 -1.45 -3.18
N GLN A 496 -9.98 -1.92 -3.70
CA GLN A 496 -9.47 -1.51 -5.00
C GLN A 496 -9.85 -2.57 -6.03
N ILE A 497 -10.54 -2.12 -7.07
CA ILE A 497 -11.01 -2.93 -8.18
C ILE A 497 -10.10 -2.65 -9.36
N GLN A 498 -9.41 -3.67 -9.85
CA GLN A 498 -8.35 -3.55 -10.85
C GLN A 498 -8.62 -4.50 -12.02
N ASP A 499 -8.58 -3.98 -13.24
CA ASP A 499 -8.69 -4.80 -14.45
C ASP A 499 -7.38 -5.55 -14.76
N LEU A 500 -7.54 -6.81 -15.18
CA LEU A 500 -6.48 -7.74 -15.50
C LEU A 500 -6.51 -8.03 -17.01
N ASP A 501 -6.00 -7.10 -17.83
CA ASP A 501 -5.97 -7.31 -19.28
C ASP A 501 -4.84 -8.28 -19.68
N GLY A 502 -5.23 -9.42 -20.26
CA GLY A 502 -4.37 -10.29 -21.05
C GLY A 502 -5.13 -10.65 -22.31
N SER A 503 -4.43 -10.78 -23.44
CA SER A 503 -4.93 -10.95 -24.82
C SER A 503 -5.94 -12.10 -25.07
N THR A 504 -6.35 -12.83 -24.04
CA THR A 504 -7.30 -13.96 -24.10
C THR A 504 -8.27 -14.07 -22.91
N SER A 505 -8.18 -13.23 -21.87
CA SER A 505 -9.12 -13.23 -20.74
C SER A 505 -9.25 -11.85 -20.10
N GLU A 506 -10.41 -11.23 -20.25
CA GLU A 506 -10.79 -10.00 -19.55
C GLU A 506 -11.30 -10.37 -18.16
N GLY A 507 -10.45 -10.24 -17.13
CA GLY A 507 -10.82 -10.46 -15.75
C GLY A 507 -10.66 -9.19 -14.92
N CYS A 508 -11.38 -9.09 -13.81
CA CYS A 508 -11.14 -8.07 -12.78
C CYS A 508 -10.61 -8.75 -11.51
N CYS A 509 -9.73 -8.06 -10.79
CA CYS A 509 -9.31 -8.45 -9.46
C CYS A 509 -9.70 -7.40 -8.42
N ILE A 510 -9.88 -7.87 -7.20
CA ILE A 510 -10.37 -7.07 -6.09
C ILE A 510 -9.36 -7.19 -4.96
N ASN A 511 -8.75 -6.07 -4.61
CA ASN A 511 -7.78 -5.93 -3.54
C ASN A 511 -8.47 -5.33 -2.32
N PHE A 512 -8.22 -5.96 -1.18
CA PHE A 512 -8.86 -5.67 0.08
C PHE A 512 -7.84 -5.03 1.02
N TRP A 513 -7.88 -3.70 1.14
CA TRP A 513 -6.95 -2.91 1.95
C TRP A 513 -7.58 -2.50 3.27
N THR A 514 -6.84 -2.58 4.38
CA THR A 514 -7.35 -2.19 5.70
C THR A 514 -6.22 -1.94 6.71
N PRO A 515 -6.47 -1.14 7.77
CA PRO A 515 -5.62 -1.17 8.96
C PRO A 515 -5.48 -2.59 9.53
N ALA A 516 -4.30 -2.89 10.07
CA ALA A 516 -4.04 -4.15 10.73
C ALA A 516 -3.13 -3.99 11.95
N GLU A 517 -3.37 -4.81 12.95
CA GLU A 517 -2.44 -5.03 14.06
C GLU A 517 -1.69 -6.33 13.83
N VAL A 518 -0.37 -6.24 13.71
CA VAL A 518 0.50 -7.39 13.53
C VAL A 518 1.11 -7.76 14.87
N LYS A 519 0.80 -8.96 15.36
CA LYS A 519 1.37 -9.50 16.59
C LYS A 519 2.55 -10.40 16.26
N PHE A 520 3.72 -10.06 16.75
CA PHE A 520 4.92 -10.91 16.67
C PHE A 520 5.62 -10.90 18.03
N ALA A 521 5.64 -12.09 18.65
CA ALA A 521 6.04 -12.32 20.04
C ALA A 521 5.29 -11.45 21.06
N ASP A 522 5.99 -10.57 21.78
CA ASP A 522 5.48 -9.65 22.79
C ASP A 522 5.15 -8.24 22.24
N LYS A 523 5.45 -7.99 20.96
CA LYS A 523 5.17 -6.72 20.29
C LYS A 523 3.89 -6.79 19.47
N THR A 524 3.16 -5.67 19.48
CA THR A 524 2.05 -5.40 18.56
C THR A 524 2.39 -4.14 17.79
N GLN A 525 2.24 -4.17 16.47
CA GLN A 525 2.51 -3.02 15.61
C GLN A 525 1.32 -2.76 14.68
N SER A 526 0.90 -1.50 14.62
CA SER A 526 -0.10 -1.02 13.67
C SER A 526 0.51 -0.94 12.27
N THR A 527 -0.29 -1.27 11.26
CA THR A 527 0.07 -1.13 9.85
C THR A 527 -1.19 -0.95 9.00
N PHE A 528 -1.02 -0.74 7.70
CA PHE A 528 -2.10 -0.71 6.73
C PHE A 528 -1.65 -1.53 5.52
N THR A 529 -2.42 -2.54 5.14
CA THR A 529 -1.93 -3.59 4.24
C THR A 529 -3.07 -4.28 3.51
N ILE A 530 -2.70 -5.12 2.53
CA ILE A 530 -3.65 -5.96 1.81
C ILE A 530 -3.96 -7.22 2.65
N ARG A 531 -5.24 -7.55 2.79
CA ARG A 531 -5.65 -8.85 3.36
C ARG A 531 -5.48 -9.96 2.35
N ASN A 532 -6.00 -9.74 1.14
CA ASN A 532 -5.83 -10.60 -0.01
C ASN A 532 -6.32 -9.93 -1.29
N ARG A 533 -5.97 -10.54 -2.42
CA ARG A 533 -6.54 -10.28 -3.74
C ARG A 533 -7.44 -11.44 -4.14
N LEU A 534 -8.64 -11.11 -4.63
CA LEU A 534 -9.55 -12.03 -5.32
C LEU A 534 -9.38 -11.85 -6.82
N ILE A 535 -9.20 -12.95 -7.56
CA ILE A 535 -9.07 -12.99 -9.02
C ILE A 535 -10.35 -13.61 -9.60
N ASP A 536 -10.74 -13.20 -10.82
CA ASP A 536 -11.86 -13.74 -11.60
C ASP A 536 -13.26 -13.45 -11.03
N GLN A 537 -13.54 -12.17 -10.72
CA GLN A 537 -14.94 -11.73 -10.62
C GLN A 537 -15.52 -11.59 -12.03
N ASP A 538 -16.65 -12.26 -12.24
CA ASP A 538 -17.31 -12.61 -13.50
C ASP A 538 -17.79 -11.37 -14.29
N ILE A 539 -16.87 -10.67 -14.96
CA ILE A 539 -17.19 -9.67 -15.96
C ILE A 539 -17.01 -10.34 -17.32
N ALA A 540 -18.13 -10.74 -17.94
CA ALA A 540 -18.06 -11.37 -19.25
C ALA A 540 -17.30 -10.43 -20.24
N PRO A 541 -16.39 -10.94 -21.09
CA PRO A 541 -15.52 -10.13 -21.97
C PRO A 541 -16.21 -9.27 -23.04
N SER A 542 -17.54 -9.21 -23.03
CA SER A 542 -18.37 -8.46 -23.97
C SER A 542 -19.12 -7.31 -23.31
N ARG A 543 -18.85 -7.07 -22.02
CA ARG A 543 -19.57 -6.11 -21.18
C ARG A 543 -18.68 -4.94 -20.84
N GLU A 544 -19.19 -3.73 -21.03
CA GLU A 544 -18.50 -2.50 -20.64
C GLU A 544 -18.81 -2.20 -19.17
N VAL A 545 -17.78 -1.99 -18.34
CA VAL A 545 -17.96 -1.59 -16.94
C VAL A 545 -18.32 -0.11 -16.89
N LEU A 546 -19.44 0.22 -16.25
CA LEU A 546 -19.92 1.59 -16.11
C LEU A 546 -19.56 2.21 -14.75
N HIS A 547 -19.72 1.45 -13.66
CA HIS A 547 -19.55 1.98 -12.31
C HIS A 547 -19.39 0.88 -11.27
N TRP A 548 -18.74 1.22 -10.17
CA TRP A 548 -18.67 0.41 -8.95
C TRP A 548 -19.17 1.21 -7.77
N MET A 549 -20.03 0.60 -6.95
CA MET A 549 -20.49 1.19 -5.71
C MET A 549 -20.44 0.17 -4.57
N ARG A 550 -20.53 0.68 -3.34
CA ARG A 550 -20.67 -0.16 -2.16
C ARG A 550 -22.07 -0.77 -2.13
N SER A 551 -22.16 -2.04 -1.74
CA SER A 551 -23.43 -2.68 -1.42
C SER A 551 -23.98 -2.15 -0.09
N GLY A 552 -25.30 -2.04 0.05
CA GLY A 552 -25.94 -1.68 1.33
C GLY A 552 -25.68 -2.70 2.46
N GLY A 553 -25.12 -3.87 2.15
CA GLY A 553 -24.61 -4.84 3.12
C GLY A 553 -23.29 -4.42 3.78
N ARG A 554 -22.95 -5.07 4.90
CA ARG A 554 -21.75 -4.75 5.71
C ARG A 554 -20.42 -4.91 4.97
N THR A 555 -20.36 -5.73 3.91
CA THR A 555 -19.11 -6.13 3.26
C THR A 555 -19.30 -6.50 1.79
N GLY A 556 -19.97 -5.69 0.98
CA GLY A 556 -20.22 -6.01 -0.43
C GLY A 556 -19.96 -4.86 -1.41
N ILE A 557 -19.82 -5.19 -2.69
CA ILE A 557 -19.77 -4.23 -3.80
C ILE A 557 -20.84 -4.56 -4.82
N ILE A 558 -21.19 -3.55 -5.63
CA ILE A 558 -22.08 -3.67 -6.76
C ILE A 558 -21.34 -3.14 -7.99
N GLY A 559 -21.16 -4.00 -8.99
CA GLY A 559 -20.66 -3.63 -10.30
C GLY A 559 -21.80 -3.43 -11.29
N PHE A 560 -21.75 -2.34 -12.05
CA PHE A 560 -22.69 -2.05 -13.12
C PHE A 560 -22.00 -2.20 -14.47
N THR A 561 -22.61 -2.97 -15.36
CA THR A 561 -22.07 -3.26 -16.69
C THR A 561 -23.10 -3.04 -17.77
N TYR A 562 -22.68 -2.57 -18.94
CA TYR A 562 -23.50 -2.46 -20.13
C TYR A 562 -23.33 -3.68 -21.03
N ALA A 563 -24.45 -4.28 -21.43
CA ALA A 563 -24.52 -5.40 -22.35
C ALA A 563 -25.25 -4.96 -23.64
N ALA A 564 -24.50 -4.79 -24.73
CA ALA A 564 -25.03 -4.36 -26.02
C ALA A 564 -25.92 -5.43 -26.69
N MET A 565 -26.95 -5.00 -27.39
CA MET A 565 -27.85 -5.83 -28.20
C MET A 565 -27.65 -5.61 -29.70
N ALA A 566 -28.14 -6.55 -30.51
CA ALA A 566 -27.99 -6.53 -31.96
C ALA A 566 -28.69 -5.35 -32.67
N ASP A 567 -29.68 -4.72 -32.02
CA ASP A 567 -30.41 -3.57 -32.55
C ASP A 567 -29.76 -2.21 -32.20
N GLY A 568 -28.61 -2.24 -31.52
CA GLY A 568 -27.89 -1.05 -31.07
C GLY A 568 -28.33 -0.52 -29.71
N SER A 569 -29.42 -1.04 -29.12
CA SER A 569 -29.76 -0.79 -27.71
C SER A 569 -28.92 -1.67 -26.78
N GLY A 570 -29.08 -1.53 -25.47
CA GLY A 570 -28.43 -2.43 -24.52
C GLY A 570 -29.07 -2.45 -23.14
N ASN A 571 -28.68 -3.42 -22.33
CA ASN A 571 -29.08 -3.51 -20.93
C ASN A 571 -27.97 -2.98 -20.04
N ILE A 572 -28.35 -2.29 -18.97
CA ILE A 572 -27.46 -2.07 -17.84
C ILE A 572 -27.78 -3.13 -16.80
N GLU A 573 -26.79 -3.97 -16.57
CA GLU A 573 -26.83 -5.08 -15.63
C GLU A 573 -26.05 -4.73 -14.37
N MET A 574 -26.48 -5.31 -13.26
CA MET A 574 -25.93 -5.16 -11.93
C MET A 574 -25.48 -6.52 -11.42
N THR A 575 -24.26 -6.59 -10.91
CA THR A 575 -23.73 -7.74 -10.16
C THR A 575 -23.35 -7.27 -8.76
N GLN A 576 -24.12 -7.68 -7.77
CA GLN A 576 -23.82 -7.45 -6.36
C GLN A 576 -23.07 -8.66 -5.81
N THR A 577 -21.90 -8.44 -5.22
CA THR A 577 -21.10 -9.47 -4.56
C THR A 577 -20.95 -9.13 -3.08
N GLU A 578 -21.30 -10.07 -2.21
CA GLU A 578 -21.08 -9.97 -0.77
C GLU A 578 -19.86 -10.80 -0.34
N TYR A 579 -19.03 -10.23 0.52
CA TYR A 579 -17.80 -10.84 1.00
C TYR A 579 -17.89 -11.26 2.46
N SER A 580 -17.12 -12.28 2.82
CA SER A 580 -16.95 -12.77 4.19
C SER A 580 -15.49 -13.06 4.45
N SER A 581 -15.06 -12.98 5.71
CA SER A 581 -13.77 -13.54 6.14
C SER A 581 -14.03 -14.68 7.12
N GLU A 582 -13.11 -15.64 7.23
CA GLU A 582 -13.21 -16.65 8.28
C GLU A 582 -13.23 -15.93 9.64
N PRO A 583 -14.11 -16.33 10.58
CA PRO A 583 -14.20 -15.68 11.87
C PRO A 583 -12.88 -15.86 12.62
N GLY A 584 -12.05 -14.82 12.60
CA GLY A 584 -10.96 -14.66 13.54
C GLY A 584 -11.52 -14.46 14.96
N PRO A 585 -10.68 -14.52 16.00
CA PRO A 585 -11.11 -14.37 17.39
C PRO A 585 -11.86 -13.06 17.69
N ASN A 586 -11.77 -12.06 16.81
CA ASN A 586 -12.36 -10.73 16.99
C ASN A 586 -13.60 -10.45 16.11
N GLY A 587 -14.14 -11.44 15.38
CA GLY A 587 -15.31 -11.23 14.51
C GLY A 587 -15.00 -10.51 13.18
N PHE A 588 -16.04 -10.20 12.40
CA PHE A 588 -15.95 -9.62 11.05
C PHE A 588 -15.21 -8.27 11.08
N SER A 589 -14.16 -8.10 10.27
CA SER A 589 -13.66 -6.76 9.97
C SER A 589 -14.28 -6.26 8.66
N ASP A 590 -15.19 -5.33 8.82
CA ASP A 590 -15.95 -4.57 7.82
C ASP A 590 -15.12 -3.40 7.27
N GLY A 591 -13.81 -3.57 7.08
CA GLY A 591 -12.89 -2.46 6.77
C GLY A 591 -12.34 -1.73 7.99
N THR A 592 -12.74 -2.17 9.20
CA THR A 592 -12.08 -1.87 10.48
C THR A 592 -10.77 -2.65 10.66
N TYR A 593 -9.97 -2.23 11.63
CA TYR A 593 -8.66 -2.83 11.88
C TYR A 593 -8.75 -4.33 12.17
N ALA A 594 -7.87 -5.11 11.54
CA ALA A 594 -7.81 -6.56 11.69
C ALA A 594 -6.56 -7.00 12.45
N THR A 595 -6.67 -7.99 13.35
CA THR A 595 -5.47 -8.58 13.96
C THR A 595 -4.90 -9.67 13.05
N PHE A 596 -3.68 -9.48 12.56
CA PHE A 596 -2.94 -10.47 11.78
C PHE A 596 -2.29 -11.53 12.67
N SER A 597 -2.34 -12.79 12.23
CA SER A 597 -1.55 -13.88 12.77
C SER A 597 -1.04 -14.76 11.64
N PRO A 598 0.25 -15.13 11.61
CA PRO A 598 0.79 -16.03 10.57
C PRO A 598 0.25 -17.46 10.66
N LYS A 599 -0.52 -17.81 11.71
CA LYS A 599 -1.11 -19.14 11.91
C LYS A 599 -2.50 -19.29 11.29
N HIS A 600 -3.19 -18.20 11.00
CA HIS A 600 -4.58 -18.21 10.54
C HIS A 600 -4.71 -17.39 9.28
N SER A 601 -5.46 -17.89 8.29
CA SER A 601 -5.75 -17.09 7.11
C SER A 601 -6.68 -15.96 7.47
N TRP A 602 -6.33 -14.75 7.07
CA TRP A 602 -7.17 -13.57 7.14
C TRP A 602 -7.83 -13.23 5.79
N ALA A 603 -7.79 -14.15 4.83
CA ALA A 603 -8.29 -13.92 3.49
C ALA A 603 -9.82 -13.70 3.48
N VAL A 604 -10.24 -12.78 2.64
CA VAL A 604 -11.64 -12.53 2.29
C VAL A 604 -12.07 -13.49 1.20
N ARG A 605 -13.30 -13.96 1.23
CA ARG A 605 -13.92 -14.81 0.21
C ARG A 605 -15.27 -14.25 -0.20
N ALA A 606 -15.62 -14.37 -1.47
CA ALA A 606 -16.97 -14.11 -1.94
C ALA A 606 -17.93 -15.15 -1.33
N SER A 607 -19.06 -14.69 -0.81
CA SER A 607 -20.07 -15.52 -0.13
C SER A 607 -21.35 -15.69 -0.94
N MET A 608 -21.74 -14.64 -1.67
CA MET A 608 -22.95 -14.60 -2.50
C MET A 608 -22.74 -13.61 -3.65
N ALA A 609 -23.31 -13.93 -4.81
CA ALA A 609 -23.48 -12.99 -5.91
C ALA A 609 -24.97 -12.92 -6.31
N ARG A 610 -25.48 -11.71 -6.56
CA ARG A 610 -26.83 -11.46 -7.07
C ARG A 610 -26.72 -10.66 -8.37
N HIS A 611 -27.42 -11.12 -9.41
CA HIS A 611 -27.50 -10.43 -10.69
C HIS A 611 -28.90 -9.86 -10.92
N ALA A 612 -28.96 -8.67 -11.53
CA ALA A 612 -30.21 -8.05 -11.95
C ALA A 612 -29.98 -7.13 -13.16
N THR A 613 -31.05 -6.85 -13.92
CA THR A 613 -31.06 -5.76 -14.89
C THR A 613 -31.64 -4.52 -14.22
N ILE A 614 -30.93 -3.40 -14.25
CA ILE A 614 -31.39 -2.12 -13.64
C ILE A 614 -31.93 -1.14 -14.69
N LEU A 615 -31.50 -1.26 -15.94
CA LEU A 615 -32.13 -0.60 -17.09
C LEU A 615 -32.17 -1.56 -18.27
N SER A 616 -33.32 -1.64 -18.93
CA SER A 616 -33.52 -2.53 -20.06
C SER A 616 -33.76 -1.76 -21.35
N SER A 617 -33.17 -2.23 -22.46
CA SER A 617 -33.32 -1.59 -23.78
C SER A 617 -32.97 -0.10 -23.79
N VAL A 618 -31.88 0.27 -23.11
CA VAL A 618 -31.30 1.63 -23.15
C VAL A 618 -30.99 1.98 -24.60
N PRO A 619 -31.61 3.05 -25.16
CA PRO A 619 -31.41 3.42 -26.56
C PRO A 619 -29.99 3.88 -26.86
N ALA A 620 -29.51 3.66 -28.09
CA ALA A 620 -28.15 4.00 -28.52
C ALA A 620 -27.76 5.49 -28.38
N ASN A 621 -28.74 6.40 -28.32
CA ASN A 621 -28.52 7.84 -28.18
C ASN A 621 -28.40 8.29 -26.71
N PHE A 622 -28.49 7.38 -25.74
CA PHE A 622 -28.22 7.66 -24.34
C PHE A 622 -26.72 7.58 -24.06
N MET A 623 -26.27 8.43 -23.15
CA MET A 623 -24.87 8.62 -22.81
C MET A 623 -24.53 7.73 -21.62
N LEU A 624 -24.04 6.53 -21.92
CA LEU A 624 -23.85 5.47 -20.92
C LEU A 624 -22.88 5.89 -19.80
N ASN A 625 -21.82 6.61 -20.15
CA ASN A 625 -20.82 7.15 -19.22
C ASN A 625 -21.36 8.24 -18.28
N LEU A 626 -22.48 8.89 -18.63
CA LEU A 626 -23.18 9.81 -17.74
C LEU A 626 -24.21 9.12 -16.85
N THR A 627 -24.32 7.79 -16.91
CA THR A 627 -25.25 7.05 -16.06
C THR A 627 -24.80 7.13 -14.61
N ARG A 628 -25.74 7.40 -13.70
CA ARG A 628 -25.49 7.47 -12.25
C ARG A 628 -26.35 6.48 -11.51
N PHE A 629 -25.78 5.91 -10.45
CA PHE A 629 -26.40 4.91 -9.61
C PHE A 629 -26.48 5.43 -8.19
N VAL A 630 -27.65 5.32 -7.58
CA VAL A 630 -27.93 5.89 -6.26
C VAL A 630 -28.71 4.88 -5.45
N THR A 631 -28.30 4.66 -4.20
CA THR A 631 -29.07 3.90 -3.22
C THR A 631 -29.82 4.83 -2.30
N GLY A 632 -31.02 4.44 -1.89
CA GLY A 632 -31.83 5.28 -1.01
C GLY A 632 -33.16 4.65 -0.62
N ASN A 633 -33.98 5.46 0.05
CA ASN A 633 -35.37 5.15 0.37
C ASN A 633 -36.28 5.91 -0.59
N PHE A 634 -36.42 5.41 -1.81
CA PHE A 634 -37.16 6.09 -2.87
C PHE A 634 -38.63 5.62 -2.93
N ILE A 635 -38.91 4.38 -2.53
CA ILE A 635 -40.27 3.79 -2.53
C ILE A 635 -40.61 3.24 -1.14
N ALA A 636 -39.87 2.23 -0.69
CA ALA A 636 -40.07 1.50 0.55
C ALA A 636 -38.77 1.26 1.34
N GLY A 637 -37.59 1.49 0.75
CA GLY A 637 -36.29 1.42 1.39
C GLY A 637 -35.34 0.42 0.72
N GLY A 638 -34.09 0.83 0.51
CA GLY A 638 -33.03 -0.05 0.02
C GLY A 638 -33.04 -0.26 -1.49
N GLU A 639 -33.74 0.60 -2.23
CA GLU A 639 -33.76 0.55 -3.70
C GLU A 639 -32.46 1.10 -4.30
N ILE A 640 -32.17 0.64 -5.51
CA ILE A 640 -31.10 1.18 -6.36
C ILE A 640 -31.77 1.88 -7.55
N VAL A 641 -31.42 3.14 -7.78
CA VAL A 641 -31.91 3.92 -8.90
C VAL A 641 -30.76 4.17 -9.88
N ALA A 642 -31.00 3.87 -11.15
CA ALA A 642 -30.14 4.27 -12.26
C ALA A 642 -30.75 5.45 -13.00
N VAL A 643 -29.95 6.48 -13.28
CA VAL A 643 -30.34 7.67 -14.05
C VAL A 643 -29.39 7.79 -15.23
N SER A 644 -29.90 7.56 -16.43
CA SER A 644 -29.16 7.72 -17.69
C SER A 644 -29.75 8.88 -18.50
N GLN A 645 -28.91 9.60 -19.25
CA GLN A 645 -29.29 10.87 -19.87
C GLN A 645 -29.02 10.86 -21.39
N SER A 646 -29.85 11.58 -22.15
CA SER A 646 -29.62 11.96 -23.56
C SER A 646 -29.78 13.48 -23.69
N GLU A 647 -29.66 14.05 -24.90
CA GLU A 647 -29.76 15.51 -25.13
C GLU A 647 -31.04 16.13 -24.55
N ASN A 648 -32.16 15.39 -24.52
CA ASN A 648 -33.47 15.90 -24.14
C ASN A 648 -34.32 14.90 -23.32
N GLN A 649 -33.72 13.82 -22.82
CA GLN A 649 -34.44 12.80 -22.04
C GLN A 649 -33.62 12.28 -20.87
N VAL A 650 -34.29 11.97 -19.76
CA VAL A 650 -33.78 11.04 -18.73
C VAL A 650 -34.46 9.70 -18.91
N LEU A 651 -33.70 8.64 -18.70
CA LEU A 651 -34.20 7.30 -18.44
C LEU A 651 -33.88 6.98 -16.98
N VAL A 652 -34.92 6.76 -16.19
CA VAL A 652 -34.80 6.38 -14.77
C VAL A 652 -35.28 4.97 -14.59
N GLY A 653 -34.46 4.14 -13.94
CA GLY A 653 -34.77 2.77 -13.56
C GLY A 653 -34.67 2.61 -12.05
N VAL A 654 -35.72 2.11 -11.41
CA VAL A 654 -35.76 1.82 -9.98
C VAL A 654 -35.81 0.31 -9.81
N LEU A 655 -34.78 -0.25 -9.18
CA LEU A 655 -34.69 -1.66 -8.83
C LEU A 655 -35.03 -1.86 -7.36
N SER A 656 -36.15 -2.53 -7.12
CA SER A 656 -36.61 -3.04 -5.81
C SER A 656 -36.73 -4.57 -5.88
N ASP A 657 -37.87 -5.14 -5.49
CA ASP A 657 -38.24 -6.52 -5.85
C ASP A 657 -38.51 -6.68 -7.35
N ASN A 658 -38.93 -5.58 -8.00
CA ASN A 658 -39.18 -5.52 -9.44
C ASN A 658 -38.45 -4.30 -10.03
N LEU A 659 -38.19 -4.36 -11.34
CA LEU A 659 -37.68 -3.23 -12.10
C LEU A 659 -38.84 -2.36 -12.60
N VAL A 660 -38.80 -1.07 -12.30
CA VAL A 660 -39.69 -0.06 -12.87
C VAL A 660 -38.84 0.97 -13.61
N GLN A 661 -39.13 1.22 -14.88
CA GLN A 661 -38.36 2.18 -15.68
C GLN A 661 -39.26 3.20 -16.38
N ARG A 662 -38.80 4.44 -16.49
CA ARG A 662 -39.55 5.52 -17.13
C ARG A 662 -38.63 6.51 -17.85
N THR A 663 -39.04 6.90 -19.04
CA THR A 663 -38.39 7.99 -19.80
C THR A 663 -39.13 9.29 -19.55
N LEU A 664 -38.39 10.35 -19.21
CA LEU A 664 -38.91 11.68 -18.92
C LEU A 664 -38.24 12.69 -19.86
N SER A 665 -38.95 13.74 -20.26
CA SER A 665 -38.38 14.83 -21.06
C SER A 665 -37.58 15.77 -20.18
N LEU A 666 -36.37 16.12 -20.60
CA LEU A 666 -35.50 17.10 -19.93
C LEU A 666 -35.24 18.32 -20.83
N PRO A 667 -34.92 19.49 -20.26
CA PRO A 667 -34.34 20.60 -20.99
C PRO A 667 -33.03 20.18 -21.70
N LYS A 668 -32.66 20.86 -22.79
CA LYS A 668 -31.37 20.61 -23.46
C LYS A 668 -30.21 20.90 -22.50
N ALA A 669 -29.25 19.97 -22.38
CA ALA A 669 -28.06 19.92 -21.51
C ALA A 669 -28.15 18.97 -20.29
N PRO A 670 -27.08 18.21 -19.97
CA PRO A 670 -27.11 17.13 -19.00
C PRO A 670 -27.07 17.72 -17.60
N TYR A 671 -27.57 16.97 -16.64
CA TYR A 671 -27.41 17.28 -15.23
C TYR A 671 -26.13 16.62 -14.75
N GLY A 672 -25.13 17.46 -14.44
CA GLY A 672 -23.79 17.05 -14.03
C GLY A 672 -23.75 16.38 -12.66
N PHE A 673 -24.78 16.61 -11.84
CA PHE A 673 -24.91 16.06 -10.49
C PHE A 673 -26.22 15.28 -10.35
N VAL A 674 -26.13 14.12 -9.72
CA VAL A 674 -27.28 13.25 -9.40
C VAL A 674 -27.09 12.79 -7.95
N LYS A 675 -27.95 13.24 -7.05
CA LYS A 675 -27.85 12.97 -5.60
C LYS A 675 -29.22 12.60 -5.01
N PRO A 676 -29.29 11.75 -3.97
CA PRO A 676 -30.53 11.57 -3.23
C PRO A 676 -30.85 12.87 -2.48
N PHE A 677 -32.13 13.18 -2.31
CA PHE A 677 -32.59 14.41 -1.66
C PHE A 677 -33.84 14.15 -0.82
N GLN A 678 -33.75 14.40 0.48
CA GLN A 678 -34.85 14.30 1.43
C GLN A 678 -35.52 15.65 1.62
N GLY A 679 -36.70 15.84 1.03
CA GLY A 679 -37.47 17.08 1.16
C GLY A 679 -38.17 17.24 2.52
N ALA A 680 -38.60 18.47 2.82
CA ALA A 680 -39.28 18.82 4.07
C ALA A 680 -40.57 18.02 4.27
N GLY A 681 -40.68 17.29 5.38
CA GLY A 681 -41.86 16.47 5.70
C GLY A 681 -42.08 15.25 4.79
N ALA A 682 -41.14 14.94 3.90
CA ALA A 682 -41.22 13.76 3.06
C ALA A 682 -40.75 12.51 3.82
N SER A 683 -41.41 11.38 3.61
CA SER A 683 -41.02 10.07 4.13
C SER A 683 -40.17 9.26 3.15
N ARG A 684 -40.00 9.78 1.93
CA ARG A 684 -39.23 9.20 0.82
C ARG A 684 -38.24 10.23 0.30
N GLN A 685 -37.15 9.73 -0.25
CA GLN A 685 -36.17 10.51 -0.97
C GLN A 685 -36.61 10.72 -2.42
N SER A 686 -36.22 11.86 -2.95
CA SER A 686 -36.26 12.20 -4.37
C SER A 686 -34.85 12.14 -4.93
N ILE A 687 -34.69 12.26 -6.26
CA ILE A 687 -33.38 12.52 -6.86
C ILE A 687 -33.28 14.00 -7.20
N LEU A 688 -32.24 14.67 -6.69
CA LEU A 688 -31.86 15.99 -7.12
C LEU A 688 -30.88 15.86 -8.30
N LEU A 689 -31.23 16.56 -9.37
CA LEU A 689 -30.40 16.79 -10.53
C LEU A 689 -29.92 18.24 -10.48
N ALA A 690 -28.62 18.48 -10.59
CA ALA A 690 -28.08 19.83 -10.70
C ALA A 690 -27.19 19.99 -11.93
N ARG A 691 -27.17 21.20 -12.47
CA ARG A 691 -26.20 21.64 -13.48
C ARG A 691 -25.88 23.12 -13.25
N ALA A 692 -24.62 23.48 -13.44
CA ALA A 692 -24.16 24.85 -13.45
C ALA A 692 -23.72 25.22 -14.87
N GLY A 693 -23.77 26.50 -15.21
CA GLY A 693 -23.18 26.97 -16.46
C GLY A 693 -23.00 28.49 -16.52
N PRO A 694 -22.14 28.98 -17.42
CA PRO A 694 -21.92 30.40 -17.62
C PRO A 694 -23.13 31.11 -18.23
N LYS A 695 -23.32 32.37 -17.87
CA LYS A 695 -24.25 33.38 -18.41
C LYS A 695 -23.42 34.65 -18.73
N GLU A 696 -23.90 35.52 -19.61
CA GLU A 696 -23.11 36.67 -20.13
C GLU A 696 -22.40 37.52 -19.05
N ASP A 697 -23.02 37.69 -17.87
CA ASP A 697 -22.45 38.45 -16.72
C ASP A 697 -22.59 37.70 -15.36
N SER A 698 -22.92 36.40 -15.35
CA SER A 698 -23.15 35.60 -14.12
C SER A 698 -23.06 34.11 -14.42
N GLU A 699 -23.29 33.24 -13.44
CA GLU A 699 -23.56 31.81 -13.70
C GLU A 699 -24.99 31.46 -13.30
N TRP A 700 -25.54 30.41 -13.87
CA TRP A 700 -26.84 29.86 -13.48
C TRP A 700 -26.66 28.44 -12.93
N VAL A 701 -27.43 28.10 -11.91
CA VAL A 701 -27.56 26.72 -11.44
C VAL A 701 -29.01 26.32 -11.59
N ASN A 702 -29.22 25.22 -12.30
CA ASN A 702 -30.53 24.63 -12.48
C ASN A 702 -30.65 23.39 -11.61
N LEU A 703 -31.71 23.34 -10.81
CA LEU A 703 -32.02 22.20 -9.96
C LEU A 703 -33.33 21.57 -10.48
N ALA A 704 -33.26 20.32 -10.89
CA ALA A 704 -34.45 19.52 -11.18
C ALA A 704 -34.58 18.41 -10.13
N LYS A 705 -35.81 18.01 -9.84
CA LYS A 705 -36.10 16.97 -8.86
C LYS A 705 -36.92 15.87 -9.52
N ILE A 706 -36.59 14.62 -9.23
CA ILE A 706 -37.36 13.45 -9.65
C ILE A 706 -38.03 12.84 -8.42
N ASP A 707 -39.35 12.88 -8.39
CA ASP A 707 -40.18 12.28 -7.35
C ASP A 707 -40.70 10.90 -7.80
N PHE A 708 -40.91 10.00 -6.83
CA PHE A 708 -41.38 8.64 -7.07
C PHE A 708 -42.74 8.39 -6.40
N ASP A 709 -43.65 7.76 -7.13
CA ASP A 709 -44.92 7.27 -6.57
C ASP A 709 -44.77 5.89 -5.89
N ASP A 710 -45.85 5.38 -5.28
CA ASP A 710 -45.87 4.08 -4.59
C ASP A 710 -45.52 2.90 -5.51
N ALA A 711 -45.69 3.07 -6.82
CA ALA A 711 -45.38 2.06 -7.83
C ALA A 711 -43.97 2.27 -8.42
N GLY A 712 -43.19 3.23 -7.94
CA GLY A 712 -41.85 3.55 -8.43
C GLY A 712 -41.82 4.34 -9.74
N ASN A 713 -42.94 4.87 -10.21
CA ASN A 713 -42.92 5.71 -11.41
C ASN A 713 -42.28 7.06 -11.10
N ALA A 714 -41.19 7.35 -11.81
CA ALA A 714 -40.51 8.63 -11.74
C ALA A 714 -41.36 9.75 -12.37
N ASN A 715 -41.38 10.93 -11.74
CA ASN A 715 -41.99 12.15 -12.27
C ASN A 715 -41.00 13.31 -12.11
N LEU A 716 -40.73 14.03 -13.20
CA LEU A 716 -39.83 15.18 -13.20
C LEU A 716 -40.57 16.44 -12.73
N VAL A 717 -39.99 17.12 -11.76
CA VAL A 717 -40.39 18.44 -11.27
C VAL A 717 -39.20 19.38 -11.47
N THR A 718 -39.33 20.37 -12.34
CA THR A 718 -38.25 21.33 -12.65
C THR A 718 -38.46 22.66 -11.96
N ALA A 719 -37.41 23.22 -11.38
CA ALA A 719 -37.38 24.59 -10.89
C ALA A 719 -36.11 25.30 -11.41
N ASP A 720 -36.29 26.49 -11.98
CA ASP A 720 -35.17 27.29 -12.50
C ASP A 720 -34.79 28.34 -11.46
N PHE A 721 -33.49 28.44 -11.15
CA PHE A 721 -32.95 29.44 -10.21
C PHE A 721 -31.95 30.33 -10.94
N ASP A 722 -32.14 31.64 -10.87
CA ASP A 722 -31.06 32.58 -11.16
C ASP A 722 -30.18 32.65 -9.90
N LEU A 723 -28.91 32.27 -10.03
CA LEU A 723 -27.91 32.57 -9.02
C LEU A 723 -27.52 34.05 -9.19
N GLU A 724 -27.76 34.87 -8.18
CA GLU A 724 -27.13 36.20 -8.10
C GLU A 724 -25.66 36.05 -7.63
N LEU A 725 -24.86 35.25 -8.33
CA LEU A 725 -23.44 35.00 -8.00
C LEU A 725 -22.54 35.30 -9.21
N GLU A 726 -21.71 36.33 -9.10
CA GLU A 726 -20.62 36.63 -10.05
C GLU A 726 -19.48 35.61 -9.87
N ALA A 727 -19.03 34.88 -10.92
CA ALA A 727 -17.67 34.30 -10.95
C ALA A 727 -17.27 33.78 -12.35
N GLU A 728 -16.01 33.34 -12.47
CA GLU A 728 -15.35 32.77 -13.65
C GLU A 728 -15.10 31.23 -13.57
N GLN A 729 -15.50 30.53 -12.48
CA GLN A 729 -15.20 29.10 -12.23
C GLN A 729 -16.42 28.28 -11.76
N ASP A 730 -16.39 26.96 -11.99
CA ASP A 730 -17.47 26.02 -11.66
C ASP A 730 -17.83 25.89 -10.18
N ALA A 731 -19.13 25.65 -9.95
CA ALA A 731 -19.69 25.38 -8.63
C ALA A 731 -19.77 23.87 -8.30
N SER A 732 -19.42 23.52 -7.07
CA SER A 732 -19.70 22.19 -6.49
C SER A 732 -21.10 22.19 -5.88
N VAL A 733 -21.89 21.15 -6.15
CA VAL A 733 -23.24 20.99 -5.56
C VAL A 733 -23.28 19.77 -4.66
N LEU A 734 -23.52 19.98 -3.37
CA LEU A 734 -23.67 18.94 -2.36
C LEU A 734 -25.11 18.88 -1.85
N VAL A 735 -25.50 17.76 -1.24
CA VAL A 735 -26.82 17.60 -0.63
C VAL A 735 -26.69 17.12 0.82
N GLY A 736 -27.33 17.83 1.75
CA GLY A 736 -27.35 17.44 3.15
C GLY A 736 -28.04 18.47 4.06
N ASP A 737 -28.26 18.10 5.31
CA ASP A 737 -28.94 18.94 6.31
C ASP A 737 -27.98 19.96 6.95
N VAL A 738 -27.52 20.95 6.17
CA VAL A 738 -26.64 22.02 6.68
C VAL A 738 -27.36 22.94 7.67
N MET A 739 -28.68 23.10 7.53
CA MET A 739 -29.48 23.98 8.37
C MET A 739 -29.95 23.32 9.69
N GLY A 740 -29.77 22.00 9.83
CA GLY A 740 -30.25 21.23 10.97
C GLY A 740 -31.78 21.15 11.08
N TRP A 741 -32.47 21.21 9.94
CA TRP A 741 -33.94 21.18 9.88
C TRP A 741 -34.52 19.76 9.88
N GLY A 742 -33.67 18.74 9.79
CA GLY A 742 -34.07 17.32 9.70
C GLY A 742 -34.42 16.87 8.28
N HIS A 743 -34.08 17.68 7.28
CA HIS A 743 -34.26 17.39 5.86
C HIS A 743 -33.14 18.07 5.06
N ASP A 744 -32.92 17.65 3.82
CA ASP A 744 -31.75 18.06 3.05
C ASP A 744 -31.92 19.46 2.43
N GLN A 745 -30.78 20.12 2.22
CA GLN A 745 -30.62 21.30 1.37
C GLN A 745 -29.60 21.00 0.26
N ALA A 746 -29.75 21.66 -0.88
CA ALA A 746 -28.75 21.72 -1.93
C ALA A 746 -27.77 22.85 -1.61
N VAL A 747 -26.49 22.51 -1.48
CA VAL A 747 -25.42 23.41 -1.06
C VAL A 747 -24.51 23.66 -2.26
N VAL A 748 -24.57 24.87 -2.79
CA VAL A 748 -23.79 25.31 -3.95
C VAL A 748 -22.56 26.04 -3.45
N VAL A 749 -21.39 25.44 -3.63
CA VAL A 749 -20.09 25.96 -3.17
C VAL A 749 -19.31 26.47 -4.37
N LYS A 750 -18.91 27.73 -4.33
CA LYS A 750 -18.29 28.43 -5.46
C LYS A 750 -16.98 29.11 -5.04
N PRO A 751 -15.85 28.82 -5.70
CA PRO A 751 -14.63 29.62 -5.56
C PRO A 751 -14.77 30.95 -6.31
N THR A 752 -14.24 32.04 -5.74
CA THR A 752 -14.19 33.37 -6.38
C THR A 752 -12.80 33.64 -6.95
N PRO A 753 -12.65 34.60 -7.91
CA PRO A 753 -11.36 34.90 -8.53
C PRO A 753 -10.24 35.33 -7.58
N ASP A 754 -10.60 35.79 -6.38
CA ASP A 754 -9.68 36.17 -5.31
C ASP A 754 -9.49 35.08 -4.24
N ASP A 755 -9.78 33.82 -4.59
CA ASP A 755 -9.55 32.63 -3.75
C ASP A 755 -10.40 32.58 -2.48
N ARG A 756 -11.50 33.37 -2.44
CA ARG A 756 -12.57 33.24 -1.44
C ARG A 756 -13.55 32.17 -1.89
N THR A 757 -14.45 31.78 -0.99
CA THR A 757 -15.51 30.81 -1.29
C THR A 757 -16.86 31.41 -0.91
N THR A 758 -17.80 31.37 -1.85
CA THR A 758 -19.20 31.69 -1.61
C THR A 758 -20.01 30.40 -1.55
N VAL A 759 -20.88 30.28 -0.57
CA VAL A 759 -21.77 29.12 -0.40
C VAL A 759 -23.21 29.61 -0.39
N ALA A 760 -24.02 29.11 -1.33
CA ALA A 760 -25.45 29.37 -1.39
C ALA A 760 -26.22 28.09 -1.03
N ILE A 761 -27.19 28.20 -0.14
CA ILE A 761 -27.98 27.06 0.35
C ILE A 761 -29.41 27.18 -0.16
N TYR A 762 -29.88 26.11 -0.79
CA TYR A 762 -31.21 26.00 -1.37
C TYR A 762 -31.99 24.90 -0.68
N GLY A 763 -33.18 25.20 -0.17
CA GLY A 763 -33.98 24.24 0.58
C GLY A 763 -35.48 24.49 0.44
N GLN A 764 -36.28 23.48 0.80
CA GLN A 764 -37.72 23.63 0.94
C GLN A 764 -38.05 24.17 2.33
N GLN A 765 -38.72 25.31 2.39
CA GLN A 765 -39.30 25.81 3.64
C GLN A 765 -40.58 25.05 3.97
N SER A 766 -40.85 24.85 5.27
CA SER A 766 -42.01 24.09 5.75
C SER A 766 -43.32 24.60 5.13
N GLY A 767 -44.03 23.73 4.40
CA GLY A 767 -45.32 24.03 3.78
C GLY A 767 -45.25 24.55 2.33
N SER A 768 -44.06 24.73 1.76
CA SER A 768 -43.86 25.04 0.34
C SER A 768 -43.23 23.85 -0.41
N PRO A 769 -43.73 23.46 -1.59
CA PRO A 769 -43.06 22.47 -2.43
C PRO A 769 -41.83 23.05 -3.15
N ASP A 770 -41.68 24.37 -3.20
CA ASP A 770 -40.64 25.05 -3.96
C ASP A 770 -39.32 25.05 -3.19
N ILE A 771 -38.23 24.72 -3.88
CA ILE A 771 -36.87 24.95 -3.40
C ILE A 771 -36.59 26.45 -3.54
N VAL A 772 -36.05 27.10 -2.51
CA VAL A 772 -35.68 28.54 -2.54
C VAL A 772 -34.31 28.74 -1.90
N CYS A 773 -33.65 29.87 -2.18
CA CYS A 773 -32.45 30.24 -1.44
C CYS A 773 -32.83 30.51 0.03
N VAL A 774 -32.21 29.78 0.95
CA VAL A 774 -32.49 29.83 2.39
C VAL A 774 -31.31 30.30 3.24
N GLY A 775 -30.14 30.49 2.62
CA GLY A 775 -28.96 31.04 3.28
C GLY A 775 -27.82 31.31 2.30
N LEU A 776 -27.00 32.30 2.62
CA LEU A 776 -25.80 32.68 1.86
C LEU A 776 -24.65 32.88 2.82
N HIS A 777 -23.50 32.30 2.52
CA HIS A 777 -22.27 32.47 3.29
C HIS A 777 -21.16 32.95 2.36
N GLN A 778 -20.44 34.00 2.77
CA GLN A 778 -19.23 34.47 2.09
C GLN A 778 -18.04 34.24 3.00
N CYS A 779 -17.10 33.42 2.55
CA CYS A 779 -15.88 33.18 3.30
C CYS A 779 -14.87 34.32 3.06
N ASP A 780 -14.11 34.67 4.09
CA ASP A 780 -13.07 35.71 4.03
C ASP A 780 -11.68 35.19 4.50
N PRO A 781 -11.15 34.08 3.95
CA PRO A 781 -9.85 33.58 4.38
C PRO A 781 -8.76 34.24 3.53
N THR A 782 -7.92 35.07 4.16
CA THR A 782 -6.65 35.48 3.55
C THR A 782 -5.63 34.38 3.82
N VAL A 783 -5.27 33.63 2.78
CA VAL A 783 -4.16 32.66 2.87
C VAL A 783 -3.05 33.13 1.94
N SER A 784 -1.82 33.16 2.45
CA SER A 784 -0.68 33.73 1.71
C SER A 784 -0.15 32.84 0.58
N SER A 785 -0.52 31.55 0.56
CA SER A 785 -0.08 30.57 -0.43
C SER A 785 -0.95 30.56 -1.68
N GLU A 786 -0.36 30.31 -2.84
CA GLU A 786 -1.06 30.24 -4.13
C GLU A 786 -1.82 28.92 -4.27
N LEU A 787 -3.10 28.96 -4.64
CA LEU A 787 -3.87 27.76 -5.00
C LEU A 787 -3.21 27.03 -6.18
N VAL A 788 -2.95 25.75 -6.01
CA VAL A 788 -2.49 24.83 -7.06
C VAL A 788 -3.68 24.12 -7.69
N GLY A 789 -4.60 23.64 -6.86
CA GLY A 789 -5.85 23.05 -7.32
C GLY A 789 -6.72 22.59 -6.16
N PRO A 790 -8.05 22.75 -6.25
CA PRO A 790 -8.97 22.13 -5.31
C PRO A 790 -8.95 20.59 -5.45
N LEU A 791 -9.27 19.87 -4.39
CA LEU A 791 -9.24 18.39 -4.36
C LEU A 791 -10.60 17.79 -4.01
N LEU A 792 -11.18 18.24 -2.89
CA LEU A 792 -12.42 17.69 -2.34
C LEU A 792 -13.28 18.80 -1.73
N THR A 793 -14.59 18.70 -1.91
CA THR A 793 -15.59 19.45 -1.13
C THR A 793 -16.58 18.45 -0.54
N ALA A 794 -16.79 18.46 0.78
CA ALA A 794 -17.64 17.49 1.48
C ALA A 794 -18.47 18.11 2.61
N LEU A 795 -19.67 17.57 2.83
CA LEU A 795 -20.49 17.81 4.02
C LEU A 795 -20.20 16.74 5.07
N VAL A 796 -19.87 17.19 6.27
CA VAL A 796 -19.50 16.34 7.41
C VAL A 796 -20.35 16.66 8.64
N PRO A 797 -20.70 15.66 9.48
CA PRO A 797 -21.44 15.90 10.72
C PRO A 797 -20.71 16.92 11.61
N SER A 798 -21.44 17.92 12.11
CA SER A 798 -20.90 18.88 13.07
C SER A 798 -20.46 18.20 14.37
N LEU A 799 -19.39 18.69 14.98
CA LEU A 799 -18.88 18.14 16.24
C LEU A 799 -19.86 18.41 17.41
N PRO A 800 -20.04 17.46 18.36
CA PRO A 800 -20.99 17.60 19.47
C PRO A 800 -20.78 18.83 20.37
N SER A 801 -19.56 19.34 20.40
CA SER A 801 -19.11 20.47 21.22
C SER A 801 -19.19 21.83 20.51
N SER A 802 -19.66 21.88 19.27
CA SER A 802 -19.90 23.13 18.55
C SER A 802 -20.96 23.97 19.29
N PRO A 803 -20.81 25.32 19.38
CA PRO A 803 -21.61 26.18 20.25
C PRO A 803 -23.14 26.06 20.09
N LYS A 804 -23.64 25.49 18.99
CA LYS A 804 -24.97 24.84 18.85
C LYS A 804 -24.90 23.80 17.74
N PRO A 805 -25.17 22.50 17.95
CA PRO A 805 -25.38 21.61 16.82
C PRO A 805 -26.78 21.86 16.24
N VAL A 806 -26.83 22.38 15.02
CA VAL A 806 -27.98 22.21 14.12
C VAL A 806 -27.45 22.28 12.70
N GLY A 807 -26.92 21.15 12.22
CA GLY A 807 -26.58 20.98 10.81
C GLY A 807 -25.35 20.12 10.53
N GLN A 808 -24.74 20.40 9.38
CA GLN A 808 -23.54 19.77 8.85
C GLN A 808 -22.51 20.84 8.50
N ASP A 809 -21.25 20.56 8.81
CA ASP A 809 -20.13 21.43 8.46
C ASP A 809 -19.70 21.19 7.00
N LEU A 810 -19.08 22.19 6.40
CA LEU A 810 -18.48 22.11 5.07
C LEU A 810 -16.96 21.98 5.21
N LEU A 811 -16.39 20.92 4.63
CA LEU A 811 -14.95 20.70 4.54
C LEU A 811 -14.50 20.85 3.09
N GLN A 812 -13.54 21.76 2.85
CA GLN A 812 -12.82 21.88 1.59
C GLN A 812 -11.36 21.49 1.79
N ILE A 813 -10.84 20.67 0.88
CA ILE A 813 -9.44 20.28 0.84
C ILE A 813 -8.85 20.77 -0.49
N ALA A 814 -7.74 21.48 -0.42
CA ALA A 814 -7.06 22.04 -1.58
C ALA A 814 -5.54 21.88 -1.46
N ARG A 815 -4.87 21.84 -2.61
CA ARG A 815 -3.40 21.90 -2.68
C ARG A 815 -2.97 23.33 -2.95
N ARG A 816 -1.97 23.79 -2.20
CA ARG A 816 -1.42 25.15 -2.31
C ARG A 816 0.09 25.11 -2.35
N LYS A 817 0.72 26.20 -2.79
CA LYS A 817 2.18 26.31 -2.86
C LYS A 817 2.68 27.66 -2.35
N ASN A 818 3.85 27.65 -1.74
CA ASN A 818 4.63 28.83 -1.42
C ASN A 818 6.08 28.61 -1.87
N GLY A 819 6.47 29.26 -2.97
CA GLY A 819 7.75 28.99 -3.62
C GLY A 819 7.83 27.54 -4.12
N LYS A 820 8.73 26.74 -3.52
CA LYS A 820 8.90 25.31 -3.85
C LYS A 820 8.13 24.37 -2.93
N GLN A 821 7.66 24.86 -1.79
CA GLN A 821 6.92 24.05 -0.82
C GLN A 821 5.46 23.97 -1.25
N GLN A 822 4.90 22.77 -1.11
CA GLN A 822 3.51 22.43 -1.36
C GLN A 822 2.84 22.13 -0.02
N PHE A 823 1.57 22.47 0.09
CA PHE A 823 0.76 22.31 1.30
C PHE A 823 -0.60 21.72 0.94
N ILE A 824 -1.16 20.94 1.85
CA ILE A 824 -2.58 20.58 1.86
C ILE A 824 -3.28 21.53 2.83
N ALA A 825 -4.19 22.33 2.30
CA ALA A 825 -5.02 23.25 3.06
C ALA A 825 -6.38 22.60 3.34
N PHE A 826 -6.76 22.60 4.62
CA PHE A 826 -8.07 22.17 5.10
C PHE A 826 -8.84 23.41 5.53
N HIS A 827 -9.95 23.69 4.85
CA HIS A 827 -10.87 24.78 5.21
C HIS A 827 -12.14 24.14 5.78
N THR A 828 -12.37 24.33 7.07
CA THR A 828 -13.56 23.80 7.75
C THR A 828 -14.49 24.96 8.10
N HIS A 829 -15.68 24.98 7.50
CA HIS A 829 -16.73 25.95 7.78
C HIS A 829 -17.77 25.29 8.68
N VAL A 830 -17.99 25.85 9.86
CA VAL A 830 -18.81 25.24 10.90
C VAL A 830 -20.25 25.69 10.75
N ALA A 831 -21.22 24.78 10.87
CA ALA A 831 -22.64 25.13 10.88
C ALA A 831 -22.93 26.13 12.01
N SER A 832 -23.53 27.27 11.66
CA SER A 832 -23.78 28.37 12.61
C SER A 832 -25.18 28.31 13.25
N GLY A 833 -26.13 27.69 12.55
CA GLY A 833 -27.56 27.76 12.85
C GLY A 833 -28.21 29.13 12.59
N ASP A 834 -27.50 30.11 12.02
CA ASP A 834 -28.06 31.38 11.56
C ASP A 834 -28.60 31.24 10.14
N GLN A 835 -29.87 31.60 9.92
CA GLN A 835 -30.48 31.52 8.58
C GLN A 835 -29.87 32.51 7.59
N ASN A 836 -29.31 33.63 8.06
CA ASN A 836 -28.70 34.62 7.17
C ASN A 836 -27.28 34.28 6.78
N ASP A 837 -26.58 33.52 7.63
CA ASP A 837 -25.20 33.09 7.42
C ASP A 837 -25.03 31.66 7.97
N PRO A 838 -25.48 30.63 7.23
CA PRO A 838 -25.68 29.27 7.74
C PRO A 838 -24.38 28.53 8.11
N LEU A 839 -23.25 29.05 7.65
CA LEU A 839 -21.92 28.60 8.00
C LEU A 839 -21.19 29.76 8.67
N CYS A 840 -20.26 29.48 9.58
CA CYS A 840 -19.45 30.48 10.26
C CYS A 840 -18.04 29.95 10.53
N ASN A 841 -17.14 30.83 10.96
CA ASN A 841 -15.81 30.49 11.46
C ASN A 841 -15.03 29.51 10.54
N CYS A 842 -14.55 30.00 9.39
CA CYS A 842 -13.67 29.21 8.53
C CYS A 842 -12.32 28.98 9.23
N ALA A 843 -12.15 27.80 9.84
CA ALA A 843 -10.87 27.36 10.35
C ALA A 843 -10.00 26.88 9.17
N VAL A 844 -8.80 27.45 9.05
CA VAL A 844 -7.81 27.08 8.03
C VAL A 844 -6.63 26.40 8.72
N SER A 845 -6.27 25.22 8.24
CA SER A 845 -5.03 24.53 8.62
C SER A 845 -4.25 24.18 7.37
N GLU A 846 -2.93 24.37 7.38
CA GLU A 846 -2.04 24.00 6.28
C GLU A 846 -1.04 22.96 6.78
N VAL A 847 -1.01 21.82 6.11
CA VAL A 847 -0.05 20.75 6.38
C VAL A 847 0.94 20.69 5.23
N GLU A 848 2.25 20.76 5.50
CA GLU A 848 3.28 20.63 4.45
C GLU A 848 3.15 19.26 3.75
N ASP A 849 3.05 19.28 2.43
CA ASP A 849 3.04 18.08 1.59
C ASP A 849 4.48 17.79 1.16
N ALA A 850 5.23 17.07 2.01
CA ALA A 850 6.64 16.78 1.76
C ALA A 850 6.87 15.98 0.46
N LEU A 851 5.96 15.06 0.12
CA LEU A 851 6.05 14.28 -1.11
C LEU A 851 5.86 15.18 -2.34
N ALA A 852 4.78 15.96 -2.37
CA ALA A 852 4.52 16.88 -3.48
C ALA A 852 5.56 18.02 -3.56
N SER A 853 6.11 18.46 -2.43
CA SER A 853 7.19 19.46 -2.40
C SER A 853 8.48 18.94 -3.02
N ARG A 854 8.77 17.65 -2.83
CA ARG A 854 9.98 17.01 -3.34
C ARG A 854 9.89 16.78 -4.85
N SER A 855 8.79 16.19 -5.32
CA SER A 855 8.61 15.85 -6.75
C SER A 855 7.16 16.01 -7.21
N PRO A 856 6.68 17.26 -7.41
CA PRO A 856 5.27 17.54 -7.70
C PRO A 856 4.77 16.84 -8.97
N GLN A 857 5.64 16.66 -9.97
CA GLN A 857 5.31 15.99 -11.23
C GLN A 857 5.09 14.47 -11.10
N HIS A 858 5.48 13.86 -9.98
CA HIS A 858 5.35 12.42 -9.71
C HIS A 858 4.32 12.10 -8.62
N PHE A 859 3.60 13.10 -8.10
CA PHE A 859 2.57 12.94 -7.07
C PHE A 859 1.18 13.27 -7.63
N PHE A 860 0.18 12.41 -7.41
CA PHE A 860 -1.22 12.80 -7.59
C PHE A 860 -2.15 12.21 -6.52
N SER A 861 -3.19 12.97 -6.18
CA SER A 861 -4.28 12.50 -5.34
C SER A 861 -5.26 11.65 -6.15
N ILE A 862 -5.75 10.55 -5.57
CA ILE A 862 -6.70 9.64 -6.22
C ILE A 862 -8.08 9.77 -5.61
N LYS A 863 -8.16 9.58 -4.30
CA LYS A 863 -9.42 9.52 -3.58
C LYS A 863 -9.23 9.91 -2.14
N TRP A 864 -10.21 10.62 -1.62
CA TRP A 864 -10.32 10.94 -0.21
C TRP A 864 -11.49 10.16 0.39
N MET A 865 -11.32 9.69 1.62
CA MET A 865 -12.31 8.92 2.35
C MET A 865 -12.34 9.35 3.82
N PRO A 866 -13.51 9.42 4.46
CA PRO A 866 -13.55 9.61 5.91
C PRO A 866 -13.02 8.38 6.63
N VAL A 867 -12.33 8.60 7.75
CA VAL A 867 -11.82 7.53 8.62
C VAL A 867 -11.89 7.93 10.09
N ARG A 868 -11.82 6.94 10.97
CA ARG A 868 -11.72 7.14 12.41
C ARG A 868 -10.35 6.83 12.93
N VAL A 869 -9.85 7.72 13.76
CA VAL A 869 -8.62 7.55 14.53
C VAL A 869 -8.97 7.71 16.00
N LEU A 870 -8.41 6.84 16.84
CA LEU A 870 -8.60 6.89 18.30
C LEU A 870 -8.25 8.28 18.83
N GLU A 871 -9.10 8.81 19.73
CA GLU A 871 -8.91 10.13 20.38
C GLU A 871 -8.94 11.36 19.44
N GLN A 872 -9.27 11.19 18.16
CA GLN A 872 -9.36 12.31 17.19
C GLN A 872 -10.80 12.71 16.89
N ALA A 873 -10.99 14.00 16.58
CA ALA A 873 -12.30 14.58 16.30
C ALA A 873 -12.80 14.22 14.89
N ARG A 874 -11.89 14.30 13.91
CA ARG A 874 -12.11 13.99 12.50
C ARG A 874 -10.83 13.42 11.91
N ALA A 875 -10.96 12.52 10.95
CA ALA A 875 -9.84 12.12 10.13
C ALA A 875 -10.27 11.81 8.70
N VAL A 876 -9.34 12.00 7.77
CA VAL A 876 -9.51 11.67 6.36
C VAL A 876 -8.30 10.87 5.88
N LEU A 877 -8.57 9.85 5.08
CA LEU A 877 -7.56 9.07 4.37
C LEU A 877 -7.50 9.53 2.92
N GLU A 878 -6.31 9.90 2.48
CA GLU A 878 -5.99 10.10 1.07
C GLU A 878 -5.37 8.83 0.51
N VAL A 879 -5.97 8.29 -0.53
CA VAL A 879 -5.33 7.38 -1.49
C VAL A 879 -4.67 8.25 -2.55
N PHE A 880 -3.39 8.03 -2.82
CA PHE A 880 -2.62 8.78 -3.80
C PHE A 880 -1.72 7.85 -4.62
N SER A 881 -1.04 8.38 -5.63
CA SER A 881 0.13 7.70 -6.18
C SER A 881 1.37 8.58 -6.23
N TRP A 882 2.49 7.91 -6.03
CA TRP A 882 3.83 8.47 -5.98
C TRP A 882 4.74 7.66 -6.91
N TYR A 883 5.33 8.29 -7.92
CA TYR A 883 6.12 7.63 -8.97
C TYR A 883 5.42 6.44 -9.63
N GLY A 884 4.09 6.47 -9.70
CA GLY A 884 3.32 5.36 -10.25
C GLY A 884 3.16 4.15 -9.33
N VAL A 885 3.32 4.33 -8.01
CA VAL A 885 2.99 3.34 -6.98
C VAL A 885 1.88 3.88 -6.08
N LEU A 886 0.94 3.02 -5.68
CA LEU A 886 -0.17 3.40 -4.80
C LEU A 886 0.36 3.72 -3.39
N GLY A 887 -0.14 4.78 -2.77
CA GLY A 887 0.16 5.16 -1.39
C GLY A 887 -1.09 5.60 -0.63
N VAL A 888 -0.99 5.64 0.70
CA VAL A 888 -2.01 6.20 1.59
C VAL A 888 -1.41 7.12 2.63
N ARG A 889 -2.19 8.11 3.06
CA ARG A 889 -1.89 8.90 4.24
C ARG A 889 -3.16 9.33 4.94
N VAL A 890 -3.06 9.49 6.26
CA VAL A 890 -4.17 9.92 7.11
C VAL A 890 -3.85 11.29 7.66
N PHE A 891 -4.81 12.20 7.52
CA PHE A 891 -4.81 13.48 8.21
C PHE A 891 -5.86 13.44 9.31
N ALA A 892 -5.51 13.92 10.49
CA ALA A 892 -6.41 13.96 11.63
C ALA A 892 -6.48 15.37 12.22
N CYS A 893 -7.65 15.69 12.75
CA CYS A 893 -7.95 16.93 13.43
C CYS A 893 -8.17 16.66 14.91
N SER A 894 -7.45 17.38 15.75
CA SER A 894 -7.53 17.29 17.21
C SER A 894 -8.79 17.95 17.77
N HIS A 895 -9.17 17.55 18.99
CA HIS A 895 -10.13 18.30 19.80
C HIS A 895 -9.41 19.43 20.55
N THR A 896 -9.97 20.63 20.53
CA THR A 896 -9.60 21.69 21.45
C THR A 896 -10.33 21.53 22.80
N GLU A 897 -9.86 22.19 23.86
CA GLU A 897 -10.49 22.13 25.20
C GLU A 897 -11.93 22.68 25.21
N ASP A 898 -12.26 23.60 24.30
CA ASP A 898 -13.62 24.12 24.10
C ASP A 898 -14.45 23.28 23.10
N GLY A 899 -13.83 22.24 22.54
CA GLY A 899 -14.42 21.31 21.58
C GLY A 899 -14.77 21.92 20.21
N SER A 900 -14.11 23.02 19.85
CA SER A 900 -14.04 23.49 18.47
C SER A 900 -13.13 22.60 17.60
N VAL A 901 -13.12 22.84 16.29
CA VAL A 901 -12.27 22.12 15.32
C VAL A 901 -10.83 22.55 15.52
N GLY A 902 -9.95 21.62 15.89
CA GLY A 902 -8.52 21.87 16.07
C GLY A 902 -7.73 21.91 14.76
N GLU A 903 -6.41 21.97 14.88
CA GLU A 903 -5.49 21.95 13.74
C GLU A 903 -5.45 20.56 13.09
N TRP A 904 -5.49 20.53 11.75
CA TRP A 904 -5.23 19.32 10.97
C TRP A 904 -3.73 19.02 10.92
N THR A 905 -3.37 17.77 11.13
CA THR A 905 -1.97 17.30 11.06
C THR A 905 -1.88 16.01 10.26
N LEU A 906 -0.68 15.73 9.71
CA LEU A 906 -0.39 14.43 9.12
C LEU A 906 -0.25 13.41 10.25
N HIS A 907 -1.21 12.49 10.35
CA HIS A 907 -1.27 11.48 11.40
C HIS A 907 -0.38 10.27 11.09
N GLY A 908 -0.34 9.85 9.82
CA GLY A 908 0.52 8.76 9.37
C GLY A 908 0.49 8.61 7.85
N GLN A 909 1.49 7.93 7.28
CA GLN A 909 1.58 7.72 5.84
C GLN A 909 2.39 6.49 5.45
N PHE A 910 1.93 5.82 4.39
CA PHE A 910 2.67 4.81 3.64
C PHE A 910 2.69 5.19 2.15
N PRO A 911 3.78 5.81 1.66
CA PRO A 911 3.87 6.23 0.26
C PRO A 911 3.90 5.08 -0.75
N HIS A 912 4.27 3.87 -0.32
CA HIS A 912 4.25 2.67 -1.14
C HIS A 912 3.46 1.56 -0.45
N LEU A 913 2.26 1.26 -0.94
CA LEU A 913 1.43 0.15 -0.47
C LEU A 913 1.75 -1.18 -1.14
N GLY A 914 2.95 -1.35 -1.71
CA GLY A 914 3.26 -2.50 -2.53
C GLY A 914 3.06 -2.22 -4.01
N GLN A 915 3.82 -2.92 -4.83
CA GLN A 915 3.58 -3.02 -6.26
C GLN A 915 2.26 -3.80 -6.47
N THR A 916 1.12 -3.16 -6.27
CA THR A 916 -0.12 -3.52 -6.95
C THR A 916 -0.33 -2.56 -8.11
N SER A 917 -0.97 -2.98 -9.19
CA SER A 917 -1.22 -2.03 -10.26
C SER A 917 -2.04 -0.87 -9.73
N ILE A 918 -1.65 0.37 -10.01
CA ILE A 918 -2.49 1.51 -9.59
C ILE A 918 -3.82 1.46 -10.34
N GLY A 919 -3.91 0.72 -11.45
CA GLY A 919 -5.08 0.72 -12.29
C GLY A 919 -6.36 0.36 -11.55
N ALA A 920 -7.08 1.37 -11.08
CA ALA A 920 -8.47 1.27 -10.74
C ALA A 920 -9.23 0.99 -12.04
N GLY A 921 -10.27 0.17 -11.97
CA GLY A 921 -11.03 -0.29 -13.14
C GLY A 921 -11.49 0.85 -14.06
N LEU A 922 -11.96 0.48 -15.26
CA LEU A 922 -12.41 1.41 -16.29
C LEU A 922 -13.20 2.61 -15.72
N GLY A 923 -12.71 3.82 -16.02
CA GLY A 923 -13.37 5.08 -15.70
C GLY A 923 -13.08 6.14 -16.77
N CYS A 924 -13.95 7.13 -16.89
CA CYS A 924 -13.69 8.28 -17.76
C CYS A 924 -12.53 9.11 -17.20
N TYR A 925 -11.76 9.75 -18.07
CA TYR A 925 -10.74 10.74 -17.67
C TYR A 925 -11.36 11.77 -16.71
N GLY A 926 -10.82 11.95 -15.50
CA GLY A 926 -11.37 12.82 -14.45
C GLY A 926 -12.12 12.09 -13.33
N ASP A 927 -12.61 10.87 -13.58
CA ASP A 927 -13.47 10.10 -12.65
C ASP A 927 -12.68 9.03 -11.88
N TRP A 928 -11.40 9.32 -11.61
CA TRP A 928 -10.35 8.34 -11.30
C TRP A 928 -10.53 7.54 -9.98
N GLY A 929 -11.54 7.85 -9.17
CA GLY A 929 -11.79 7.23 -7.86
C GLY A 929 -12.85 6.13 -7.82
N HIS A 930 -13.51 5.78 -8.93
CA HIS A 930 -14.62 4.80 -8.91
C HIS A 930 -14.20 3.37 -8.58
N GLY A 931 -12.99 2.94 -8.99
CA GLY A 931 -12.47 1.63 -8.64
C GLY A 931 -11.97 1.51 -7.19
N PHE A 932 -12.00 2.58 -6.40
CA PHE A 932 -11.64 2.57 -4.97
C PHE A 932 -12.88 2.75 -4.12
N VAL A 933 -13.45 1.68 -3.58
CA VAL A 933 -14.71 1.71 -2.80
C VAL A 933 -14.39 1.66 -1.31
N THR A 934 -15.07 2.44 -0.48
CA THR A 934 -14.92 2.34 0.98
C THR A 934 -15.36 0.96 1.45
N TRP A 935 -14.59 0.36 2.36
CA TRP A 935 -14.97 -0.92 2.95
C TRP A 935 -15.73 -0.72 4.28
N ALA A 936 -15.27 0.23 5.11
CA ALA A 936 -15.83 0.57 6.42
C ALA A 936 -17.36 0.68 6.44
N GLU A 937 -18.04 0.18 7.49
CA GLU A 937 -19.51 0.26 7.59
C GLU A 937 -20.04 1.70 7.56
N GLU A 938 -19.38 2.61 8.28
CA GLU A 938 -19.82 3.98 8.43
C GLU A 938 -19.35 4.88 7.29
N ASN A 939 -20.32 5.51 6.63
CA ASN A 939 -20.09 6.64 5.75
C ASN A 939 -20.23 7.90 6.61
N GLU A 940 -19.11 8.49 7.03
CA GLU A 940 -19.15 9.70 7.86
C GLU A 940 -19.35 10.97 7.03
N TRP A 941 -19.23 10.90 5.70
CA TRP A 941 -19.65 11.98 4.83
C TRP A 941 -21.14 11.85 4.53
N THR A 942 -21.85 12.96 4.65
CA THR A 942 -23.23 13.02 4.15
C THR A 942 -23.21 13.08 2.64
N ASP A 943 -22.38 13.96 2.09
CA ASP A 943 -22.15 14.05 0.66
C ASP A 943 -20.76 14.64 0.36
N ALA A 944 -20.23 14.33 -0.81
CA ALA A 944 -18.98 14.88 -1.29
C ALA A 944 -18.92 14.93 -2.82
N ASN A 945 -18.12 15.86 -3.31
CA ASN A 945 -17.67 15.93 -4.69
C ASN A 945 -16.14 15.98 -4.70
N THR A 946 -15.54 15.41 -5.75
CA THR A 946 -14.10 15.45 -6.02
C THR A 946 -13.87 16.32 -7.26
N PHE A 947 -12.84 17.16 -7.22
CA PHE A 947 -12.52 18.08 -8.31
C PHE A 947 -11.88 17.33 -9.47
N ARG A 948 -12.20 17.73 -10.70
CA ARG A 948 -11.70 17.10 -11.92
C ARG A 948 -11.06 18.15 -12.82
N PRO A 949 -9.74 18.10 -13.03
CA PRO A 949 -9.08 19.07 -13.90
C PRO A 949 -9.55 18.90 -15.36
N VAL A 950 -9.73 20.02 -16.08
CA VAL A 950 -10.12 20.00 -17.51
C VAL A 950 -8.97 19.49 -18.36
N GLU A 951 -7.79 20.05 -18.11
CA GLU A 951 -6.57 19.76 -18.84
C GLU A 951 -5.53 19.13 -17.91
N LYS A 952 -4.64 18.34 -18.50
CA LYS A 952 -3.53 17.71 -17.79
C LYS A 952 -2.56 18.72 -17.16
N ASP A 953 -2.38 19.87 -17.82
CA ASP A 953 -1.33 20.83 -17.48
C ASP A 953 -1.88 22.04 -16.68
N ASP A 954 -3.22 22.14 -16.55
CA ASP A 954 -3.90 23.18 -15.78
C ASP A 954 -4.74 22.57 -14.64
N LEU A 955 -4.09 22.42 -13.49
CA LEU A 955 -4.70 21.87 -12.27
C LEU A 955 -5.62 22.85 -11.53
N LYS A 956 -5.69 24.11 -11.97
CA LYS A 956 -6.54 25.14 -11.36
C LYS A 956 -7.90 25.22 -12.02
N SER A 957 -7.99 24.80 -13.27
CA SER A 957 -9.23 24.80 -14.05
C SER A 957 -9.82 23.39 -14.11
N GLY A 958 -11.09 23.26 -13.75
CA GLY A 958 -11.75 21.97 -13.63
C GLY A 958 -13.19 22.10 -13.19
N TRP A 959 -13.88 20.96 -13.19
CA TRP A 959 -15.29 20.86 -12.88
C TRP A 959 -15.50 19.98 -11.65
N TRP A 960 -16.55 20.26 -10.89
CA TRP A 960 -17.11 19.30 -9.95
C TRP A 960 -18.26 18.60 -10.68
N GLY A 961 -18.29 17.26 -10.72
CA GLY A 961 -19.34 16.52 -11.43
C GLY A 961 -19.06 16.34 -12.93
N MET A 962 -20.13 16.20 -13.72
CA MET A 962 -20.04 15.93 -15.17
C MET A 962 -20.32 17.13 -16.07
N VAL A 963 -19.75 17.10 -17.26
CA VAL A 963 -19.99 18.05 -18.36
C VAL A 963 -20.27 17.36 -19.69
N TRP A 964 -20.70 18.12 -20.70
CA TRP A 964 -20.96 17.59 -22.05
C TRP A 964 -19.72 16.95 -22.68
N GLU A 965 -18.55 17.52 -22.41
CA GLU A 965 -17.27 17.04 -22.89
C GLU A 965 -16.92 15.65 -22.32
N ASP A 966 -17.59 15.22 -21.25
CA ASP A 966 -17.42 13.87 -20.70
C ASP A 966 -17.93 12.79 -21.66
N CYS A 967 -18.94 13.08 -22.48
CA CYS A 967 -19.57 12.15 -23.43
C CYS A 967 -18.58 11.53 -24.41
N ASP A 968 -17.56 12.30 -24.78
CA ASP A 968 -16.52 11.88 -25.72
C ASP A 968 -15.28 11.32 -25.01
N ARG A 969 -15.27 11.28 -23.65
CA ARG A 969 -14.13 10.79 -22.89
C ARG A 969 -14.01 9.28 -23.03
N GLN A 970 -12.86 8.87 -23.52
CA GLN A 970 -12.49 7.46 -23.55
C GLN A 970 -12.34 6.93 -22.13
N SER A 971 -12.86 5.73 -21.90
CA SER A 971 -12.53 4.95 -20.71
C SER A 971 -11.03 4.71 -20.68
N VAL A 972 -10.38 5.16 -19.61
CA VAL A 972 -8.96 4.96 -19.40
C VAL A 972 -8.77 3.73 -18.53
N ARG A 973 -7.89 2.83 -18.96
CA ARG A 973 -7.49 1.65 -18.19
C ARG A 973 -6.44 2.09 -17.18
N GLY A 974 -6.86 2.25 -15.93
CA GLY A 974 -5.96 2.57 -14.85
C GLY A 974 -5.12 3.84 -15.05
N TRP A 975 -4.01 3.94 -14.34
CA TRP A 975 -3.16 5.15 -14.34
C TRP A 975 -2.01 5.05 -15.33
N ASP A 976 -2.30 4.81 -16.61
CA ASP A 976 -1.27 4.87 -17.65
C ASP A 976 -0.68 6.28 -17.76
N VAL A 977 0.65 6.40 -17.66
CA VAL A 977 1.45 7.64 -17.64
C VAL A 977 1.04 8.63 -18.72
N GLU A 978 0.72 8.14 -19.92
CA GLU A 978 0.38 9.00 -21.06
C GLU A 978 -0.99 9.69 -20.89
N ARG A 979 -1.86 9.14 -20.02
CA ARG A 979 -3.25 9.58 -19.81
C ARG A 979 -3.51 10.17 -18.42
N ARG A 980 -2.49 10.28 -17.56
CA ARG A 980 -2.60 10.94 -16.24
C ARG A 980 -2.85 12.44 -16.39
N PRO A 981 -3.57 13.09 -15.46
CA PRO A 981 -3.68 14.55 -15.39
C PRO A 981 -2.42 15.28 -14.89
N LEU A 982 -1.22 14.71 -14.99
CA LEU A 982 0.02 15.42 -14.63
C LEU A 982 1.13 15.21 -15.65
N ARG A 983 1.53 16.31 -16.28
CA ARG A 983 2.89 16.56 -16.79
C ARG A 983 3.27 18.00 -16.52
#